data_AF-A0A6A6G3N9-F1
#
_entry.id   AF-A0A6A6G3N9-F1
#
_cell.length_a   1.000
_cell.length_b   1.000
_cell.length_c   1.000
_cell.angle_alpha   90.00
_cell.angle_beta   90.00
_cell.angle_gamma   90.00
#
_symmetry.space_group_name_H-M   'P 1'
#
loop_
_entity.id
_entity.type
_entity.pdbx_description
1 polymer ?
#
loop_
_entity_poly.entity_id
_entity_poly.type
_entity_poly.pdbx_seq_one_letter_code
_entity_poly.pdbx_strand_id
1 'polypeptide(L)'
;MNGTPRLSSRFPETPQGRQRPTSTPRSNETRPRTSLPDVAALKRQTQPEGPLIAIDTIDAPQQRLLAVSFYVALLAWRLYDFHYLIEEEAESLWMFMKWVTIDGVFLFGLPELRIPWLEWAQGTMVIIFLLHALLDGILMFRIPIPLGSALVAFSKLVYDRELAISERSVKYSSLMQDSSHLLGRQIVKILPEGSAILNPEKQHFCLDGPKASVDLPVQINQTEPISLTLLRFDLETNHNETTLLTTSQLKKMMKETLKHGPYSGVDGLMTVRLPVKKPGLYKLGRVTDKTGLEVRRRIVGDTFVVPCPQAAIEPLSQNRCRGDLSNVELKVTGTPPLRLKYRKLINNVEQEAYLQSIQPEDLVSPLAQSDSQVVLSSGKVDATWARPQTVKVPLSESLGISGKWAFSLDEVQDAFGNKVSYSLKDHDKQEKPRNKAPHLHQVITVHERPTVVLGECSPQRPMKVAKGRDAPLPIRLGSTGKGGVLESPYQIEYQFTPEGELTPSGDHSSTARTESVSMKSNDQRPRIKEAGLYTLSAVASEYCLGDVNEPSSCLLQNPPEPSLKLQTEEIFDKCAHKAIGLRVDFFLTGTPPFDIQYIMERKQTGQRDVGFVKVDGLRGQADLTPKTEGQYKYYFTEISDATYKAHSIRHQDLVLEQDVKPSAHASFVNKSPKQICIDDSVKFGIEFRGEGPFSLQYELVRGSQRIPHKINDIKGHTYEIETEPLTKGGDYTLSLASVTDTLGCKEFLKEEAKISVRHQKPKVGFGLIEGSRSVKTLENKPVVLPVRLTGDGPWSVLYRDRKNPETVHEARLRQANDKIVVNQAGTYELVSMQDRICPGNVDSTANVIDVQWIGRPGLALQDKDFSDVKGKTYIKHDVCEGEEDSADLHLSGSPPFHVKYEEHIKPEKGAKALKTRNLNAALGVTSIKMDTAQAGLVEYRFSELSDNNYDHSRQSFNPVSIQQKVHSRPTARFTNPGKTYSYCTSFSSSVDTIPITLTGTPPFIIDYELRHSGKAQARLHTISDIRSNSYSLQVPTADLQAGTSALSLRKITDARGCTRILPSTEPRVQISVHAAPSITPLDPNRSDYCVGDRLSFSLSGAAPFTVYYTFNGVQRKASSTSTTFRRLAEKAGKFVINGIQDSASSCKADVSLAATIHGLPSAKVANGRAEESDIHEGGSADIEFTFGGEGPWEFVWARSSLEKGAKQGKVLEIKSEYSEERSFRLKASEEGIYEVISVKDRYCSVKREGVEVSGEAGGRKRLTN
;
A
#
# COMPACT_ATOMS: atom_id res chain seq x y z
N MET A 1 -60.71 5.78 -19.35
CA MET A 1 -60.20 5.87 -20.74
C MET A 1 -58.95 5.01 -20.84
N ASN A 2 -58.66 4.21 -21.87
CA ASN A 2 -59.45 3.44 -22.86
C ASN A 2 -58.41 2.60 -23.64
N GLY A 3 -58.70 1.35 -24.05
CA GLY A 3 -57.89 0.61 -25.04
C GLY A 3 -57.21 -0.70 -24.60
N THR A 4 -57.91 -1.82 -24.77
CA THR A 4 -57.41 -3.22 -24.87
C THR A 4 -57.48 -3.67 -26.36
N PRO A 5 -57.11 -4.92 -26.80
CA PRO A 5 -56.59 -6.14 -26.14
C PRO A 5 -55.09 -6.38 -26.51
N ARG A 6 -54.40 -7.56 -26.52
CA ARG A 6 -54.65 -9.04 -26.62
C ARG A 6 -53.66 -9.80 -25.71
N LEU A 7 -54.04 -10.91 -25.06
CA LEU A 7 -54.12 -12.35 -25.50
C LEU A 7 -52.78 -12.94 -26.00
N SER A 8 -52.32 -14.12 -25.54
CA SER A 8 -52.90 -15.16 -24.64
C SER A 8 -51.78 -16.00 -23.97
N SER A 9 -51.72 -16.24 -22.65
CA SER A 9 -52.51 -17.13 -21.75
C SER A 9 -52.09 -18.63 -21.82
N ARG A 10 -52.08 -19.48 -20.77
CA ARG A 10 -52.53 -19.43 -19.34
C ARG A 10 -51.94 -20.70 -18.61
N PHE A 11 -51.93 -20.96 -17.29
CA PHE A 11 -52.34 -20.25 -16.05
C PHE A 11 -51.32 -20.58 -14.88
N PRO A 12 -51.60 -21.00 -13.60
CA PRO A 12 -50.60 -21.04 -12.50
C PRO A 12 -50.49 -22.49 -11.89
N GLU A 13 -50.43 -22.86 -10.59
CA GLU A 13 -50.66 -22.23 -9.27
C GLU A 13 -49.70 -22.69 -8.14
N THR A 14 -49.77 -22.06 -6.95
CA THR A 14 -48.61 -21.88 -6.03
C THR A 14 -48.89 -22.37 -4.56
N PRO A 15 -48.30 -21.86 -3.43
CA PRO A 15 -47.56 -22.74 -2.51
C PRO A 15 -47.91 -22.63 -0.98
N GLN A 16 -47.05 -23.21 -0.12
CA GLN A 16 -47.03 -23.17 1.37
C GLN A 16 -48.07 -24.09 2.09
N GLY A 17 -47.87 -24.56 3.34
CA GLY A 17 -46.63 -24.60 4.14
C GLY A 17 -46.80 -24.89 5.66
N ARG A 18 -46.04 -25.88 6.16
CA ARG A 18 -45.55 -26.06 7.57
C ARG A 18 -46.50 -26.55 8.70
N GLN A 19 -45.86 -27.21 9.70
CA GLN A 19 -46.29 -27.54 11.09
C GLN A 19 -46.96 -28.92 11.40
N ARG A 20 -46.98 -29.22 12.71
CA ARG A 20 -47.15 -30.49 13.51
C ARG A 20 -48.00 -30.12 14.77
N PRO A 21 -48.43 -30.99 15.72
CA PRO A 21 -48.16 -32.43 15.96
C PRO A 21 -49.47 -33.24 16.31
N THR A 22 -49.41 -34.10 17.36
CA THR A 22 -50.48 -34.91 18.04
C THR A 22 -51.16 -36.05 17.25
N SER A 23 -51.82 -37.06 17.84
CA SER A 23 -51.49 -37.96 18.99
C SER A 23 -52.45 -39.19 18.96
N THR A 24 -52.11 -40.30 19.63
CA THR A 24 -52.92 -41.55 19.72
C THR A 24 -54.00 -41.48 20.84
N PRO A 25 -54.79 -42.54 21.23
CA PRO A 25 -54.97 -43.93 20.72
C PRO A 25 -56.47 -44.41 20.64
N ARG A 26 -56.71 -45.75 20.66
CA ARG A 26 -57.96 -46.51 21.02
C ARG A 26 -59.06 -46.70 19.94
N SER A 27 -59.87 -47.77 19.92
CA SER A 27 -59.81 -49.10 20.60
C SER A 27 -60.88 -50.14 20.14
N ASN A 28 -60.61 -51.43 20.37
CA ASN A 28 -61.52 -52.56 20.69
C ASN A 28 -62.38 -53.33 19.62
N GLU A 29 -62.00 -54.61 19.44
CA GLU A 29 -62.78 -55.85 19.76
C GLU A 29 -63.77 -56.59 18.81
N THR A 30 -63.65 -57.93 18.89
CA THR A 30 -64.66 -59.04 18.76
C THR A 30 -65.41 -59.37 17.46
N ARG A 31 -64.96 -60.49 16.84
CA ARG A 31 -65.68 -61.77 16.48
C ARG A 31 -67.16 -61.96 16.94
N PRO A 32 -67.98 -62.90 16.36
CA PRO A 32 -67.64 -64.07 15.51
C PRO A 32 -68.60 -64.37 14.30
N ARG A 33 -68.54 -65.63 13.80
CA ARG A 33 -69.33 -66.41 12.79
C ARG A 33 -70.89 -66.27 12.90
N THR A 34 -71.77 -66.72 11.98
CA THR A 34 -71.77 -67.97 11.15
C THR A 34 -72.84 -68.00 10.01
N SER A 35 -72.61 -68.83 8.97
CA SER A 35 -73.59 -69.59 8.11
C SER A 35 -74.65 -68.95 7.18
N LEU A 36 -74.79 -69.59 6.01
CA LEU A 36 -75.82 -69.56 4.93
C LEU A 36 -77.28 -69.81 5.44
N PRO A 37 -78.39 -69.58 4.67
CA PRO A 37 -78.56 -69.56 3.19
C PRO A 37 -79.50 -68.42 2.65
N ASP A 38 -80.25 -68.54 1.53
CA ASP A 38 -79.88 -68.62 0.09
C ASP A 38 -81.19 -68.52 -0.80
N VAL A 39 -81.10 -68.71 -2.13
CA VAL A 39 -82.16 -68.90 -3.17
C VAL A 39 -82.85 -67.66 -3.78
N ALA A 40 -82.21 -67.15 -4.85
CA ALA A 40 -82.73 -66.78 -6.18
C ALA A 40 -84.10 -66.04 -6.39
N ALA A 41 -84.10 -65.07 -7.32
CA ALA A 41 -84.80 -65.22 -8.63
C ALA A 41 -84.61 -64.04 -9.63
N LEU A 42 -84.20 -64.37 -10.87
CA LEU A 42 -84.56 -63.70 -12.16
C LEU A 42 -84.13 -62.21 -12.37
N LYS A 43 -83.63 -61.75 -13.53
CA LYS A 43 -83.53 -62.25 -14.93
C LYS A 43 -82.05 -62.04 -15.41
N ARG A 44 -81.58 -62.09 -16.68
CA ARG A 44 -82.21 -62.21 -18.02
C ARG A 44 -81.34 -62.97 -19.06
N GLN A 45 -80.74 -62.25 -20.02
CA GLN A 45 -80.14 -62.65 -21.31
C GLN A 45 -79.11 -61.53 -21.67
N THR A 46 -78.08 -61.68 -22.53
CA THR A 46 -77.93 -62.54 -23.73
C THR A 46 -76.45 -62.90 -23.98
N GLN A 47 -76.17 -63.95 -24.75
CA GLN A 47 -74.86 -64.36 -25.32
C GLN A 47 -74.57 -63.66 -26.67
N PRO A 48 -73.41 -63.89 -27.35
CA PRO A 48 -72.16 -64.55 -26.92
C PRO A 48 -70.89 -63.69 -27.15
N GLU A 49 -69.79 -63.98 -26.45
CA GLU A 49 -68.43 -63.60 -26.91
C GLU A 49 -67.43 -64.73 -26.58
N GLY A 50 -66.74 -65.24 -27.61
CA GLY A 50 -65.64 -66.21 -27.49
C GLY A 50 -64.28 -65.56 -27.81
N PRO A 51 -63.21 -66.38 -27.96
CA PRO A 51 -61.92 -65.88 -28.44
C PRO A 51 -62.05 -65.20 -29.81
N LEU A 52 -61.21 -64.18 -30.03
CA LEU A 52 -61.26 -63.34 -31.24
C LEU A 52 -60.87 -64.14 -32.51
N ILE A 53 -60.19 -65.27 -32.32
CA ILE A 53 -60.06 -66.38 -33.29
C ILE A 53 -60.91 -67.54 -32.76
N ALA A 54 -61.95 -67.95 -33.50
CA ALA A 54 -62.85 -69.02 -33.08
C ALA A 54 -62.09 -70.35 -32.86
N ILE A 55 -62.38 -71.04 -31.76
CA ILE A 55 -61.72 -72.30 -31.37
C ILE A 55 -61.91 -73.39 -32.44
N ASP A 56 -62.98 -73.29 -33.23
CA ASP A 56 -63.31 -74.17 -34.35
C ASP A 56 -62.33 -74.06 -35.54
N THR A 57 -61.48 -73.01 -35.55
CA THR A 57 -60.51 -72.75 -36.63
C THR A 57 -59.05 -73.01 -36.22
N ILE A 58 -58.68 -72.68 -34.98
CA ILE A 58 -57.39 -72.98 -34.36
C ILE A 58 -57.68 -73.33 -32.90
N ASP A 59 -57.24 -74.50 -32.45
CA ASP A 59 -57.53 -74.95 -31.09
C ASP A 59 -56.81 -74.10 -30.02
N ALA A 60 -57.36 -74.03 -28.81
CA ALA A 60 -56.77 -73.21 -27.75
C ALA A 60 -55.30 -73.58 -27.42
N PRO A 61 -54.87 -74.86 -27.46
CA PRO A 61 -53.45 -75.22 -27.46
C PRO A 61 -52.59 -74.56 -28.57
N GLN A 62 -53.01 -74.57 -29.84
CA GLN A 62 -52.25 -73.92 -30.92
C GLN A 62 -52.30 -72.39 -30.81
N GLN A 63 -53.41 -71.78 -30.39
CA GLN A 63 -53.47 -70.33 -30.13
C GLN A 63 -52.44 -69.92 -29.07
N ARG A 64 -52.32 -70.70 -27.98
CA ARG A 64 -51.27 -70.51 -26.95
C ARG A 64 -49.87 -70.75 -27.53
N LEU A 65 -49.68 -71.79 -28.34
CA LEU A 65 -48.39 -72.09 -28.97
C LEU A 65 -47.92 -70.92 -29.83
N LEU A 66 -48.79 -70.37 -30.69
CA LEU A 66 -48.50 -69.22 -31.55
C LEU A 66 -48.14 -67.97 -30.75
N ALA A 67 -48.88 -67.67 -29.68
CA ALA A 67 -48.56 -66.57 -28.77
C ALA A 67 -47.19 -66.73 -28.10
N VAL A 68 -46.85 -67.94 -27.65
CA VAL A 68 -45.53 -68.25 -27.07
C VAL A 68 -44.41 -68.21 -28.12
N SER A 69 -44.64 -68.74 -29.33
CA SER A 69 -43.68 -68.66 -30.43
C SER A 69 -43.39 -67.22 -30.86
N PHE A 70 -44.40 -66.35 -30.88
CA PHE A 70 -44.22 -64.92 -31.15
C PHE A 70 -43.42 -64.24 -30.03
N TYR A 71 -43.71 -64.54 -28.76
CA TYR A 71 -42.91 -64.06 -27.62
C TYR A 71 -41.44 -64.53 -27.69
N VAL A 72 -41.19 -65.78 -28.08
CA VAL A 72 -39.82 -66.31 -28.27
C VAL A 72 -39.10 -65.59 -29.42
N ALA A 73 -39.80 -65.23 -30.50
CA ALA A 73 -39.23 -64.41 -31.58
C ALA A 73 -38.88 -62.98 -31.11
N LEU A 74 -39.75 -62.34 -30.32
CA LEU A 74 -39.45 -61.04 -29.69
C LEU A 74 -38.25 -61.13 -28.73
N LEU A 75 -38.15 -62.20 -27.94
CA LEU A 75 -37.02 -62.43 -27.04
C LEU A 75 -35.70 -62.62 -27.81
N ALA A 76 -35.72 -63.37 -28.93
CA ALA A 76 -34.56 -63.53 -29.79
C ALA A 76 -34.11 -62.20 -30.40
N TRP A 77 -35.04 -61.35 -30.86
CA TRP A 77 -34.73 -60.01 -31.37
C TRP A 77 -34.18 -59.10 -30.26
N ARG A 78 -34.70 -59.17 -29.03
CA ARG A 78 -34.16 -58.41 -27.88
C ARG A 78 -32.73 -58.80 -27.54
N LEU A 79 -32.40 -60.09 -27.61
CA LEU A 79 -31.04 -60.59 -27.40
C LEU A 79 -30.08 -60.17 -28.53
N TYR A 80 -30.57 -60.07 -29.77
CA TYR A 80 -29.83 -59.49 -30.88
C TYR A 80 -29.56 -58.00 -30.69
N ASP A 81 -30.59 -57.20 -30.35
CA ASP A 81 -30.44 -55.77 -30.05
C ASP A 81 -29.47 -55.52 -28.87
N PHE A 82 -29.52 -56.37 -27.84
CA PHE A 82 -28.59 -56.32 -26.69
C PHE A 82 -27.15 -56.65 -27.10
N HIS A 83 -26.93 -57.63 -27.98
CA HIS A 83 -25.61 -57.97 -28.51
C HIS A 83 -25.06 -56.84 -29.40
N TYR A 84 -25.90 -56.26 -30.26
CA TYR A 84 -25.58 -55.09 -31.08
C TYR A 84 -25.21 -53.87 -30.22
N LEU A 85 -25.96 -53.64 -29.13
CA LEU A 85 -25.66 -52.63 -28.11
C LEU A 85 -24.44 -52.97 -27.21
N ILE A 86 -23.77 -54.10 -27.40
CA ILE A 86 -22.46 -54.40 -26.80
C ILE A 86 -21.31 -54.10 -27.81
N GLU A 87 -21.55 -54.28 -29.11
CA GLU A 87 -20.52 -54.10 -30.15
C GLU A 87 -20.47 -52.67 -30.72
N GLU A 88 -21.60 -51.97 -30.83
CA GLU A 88 -21.67 -50.58 -31.31
C GLU A 88 -22.20 -49.61 -30.23
N GLU A 89 -21.80 -48.33 -30.31
CA GLU A 89 -22.15 -47.27 -29.34
C GLU A 89 -23.59 -46.73 -29.53
N ALA A 90 -24.56 -47.63 -29.66
CA ALA A 90 -25.98 -47.28 -29.77
C ALA A 90 -26.57 -46.72 -28.46
N GLU A 91 -27.55 -45.80 -28.57
CA GLU A 91 -28.17 -45.16 -27.41
C GLU A 91 -29.02 -46.13 -26.57
N SER A 92 -28.53 -46.43 -25.36
CA SER A 92 -29.19 -47.29 -24.36
C SER A 92 -30.60 -46.85 -24.01
N LEU A 93 -30.84 -45.53 -23.90
CA LEU A 93 -32.15 -44.97 -23.55
C LEU A 93 -33.18 -45.20 -24.67
N TRP A 94 -32.77 -45.08 -25.94
CA TRP A 94 -33.64 -45.38 -27.08
C TRP A 94 -34.00 -46.87 -27.15
N MET A 95 -33.01 -47.76 -27.02
CA MET A 95 -33.27 -49.21 -27.02
C MET A 95 -34.13 -49.66 -25.83
N PHE A 96 -33.94 -49.05 -24.65
CA PHE A 96 -34.81 -49.26 -23.49
C PHE A 96 -36.26 -48.85 -23.79
N MET A 97 -36.48 -47.63 -24.30
CA MET A 97 -37.83 -47.14 -24.64
C MET A 97 -38.50 -47.97 -25.75
N LYS A 98 -37.73 -48.45 -26.74
CA LYS A 98 -38.19 -49.38 -27.77
C LYS A 98 -38.77 -50.66 -27.14
N TRP A 99 -37.99 -51.35 -26.31
CA TRP A 99 -38.40 -52.64 -25.77
C TRP A 99 -39.53 -52.57 -24.74
N VAL A 100 -39.52 -51.55 -23.86
CA VAL A 100 -40.64 -51.28 -22.96
C VAL A 100 -41.94 -50.98 -23.73
N THR A 101 -41.86 -50.32 -24.89
CA THR A 101 -43.04 -50.08 -25.74
C THR A 101 -43.54 -51.36 -26.41
N ILE A 102 -42.63 -52.20 -26.94
CA ILE A 102 -42.97 -53.48 -27.57
C ILE A 102 -43.64 -54.43 -26.56
N ASP A 103 -43.10 -54.54 -25.35
CA ASP A 103 -43.66 -55.40 -24.30
C ASP A 103 -44.98 -54.85 -23.75
N GLY A 104 -45.15 -53.53 -23.69
CA GLY A 104 -46.44 -52.92 -23.40
C GLY A 104 -47.51 -53.33 -24.42
N VAL A 105 -47.21 -53.21 -25.71
CA VAL A 105 -48.13 -53.60 -26.79
C VAL A 105 -48.45 -55.10 -26.75
N PHE A 106 -47.45 -55.96 -26.52
CA PHE A 106 -47.67 -57.40 -26.47
C PHE A 106 -48.46 -57.83 -25.21
N LEU A 107 -48.04 -57.41 -24.02
CA LEU A 107 -48.63 -57.86 -22.75
C LEU A 107 -50.04 -57.31 -22.52
N PHE A 108 -50.34 -56.08 -22.95
CA PHE A 108 -51.70 -55.52 -22.87
C PHE A 108 -52.57 -55.86 -24.09
N GLY A 109 -51.99 -56.34 -25.20
CA GLY A 109 -52.74 -56.84 -26.36
C GLY A 109 -53.19 -58.31 -26.23
N LEU A 110 -52.45 -59.13 -25.48
CA LEU A 110 -52.76 -60.55 -25.26
C LEU A 110 -54.19 -60.86 -24.74
N PRO A 111 -54.77 -60.10 -23.77
CA PRO A 111 -56.13 -60.37 -23.28
C PRO A 111 -57.21 -60.02 -24.30
N GLU A 112 -56.96 -59.05 -25.20
CA GLU A 112 -57.93 -58.65 -26.22
C GLU A 112 -58.18 -59.78 -27.23
N LEU A 113 -57.18 -60.65 -27.45
CA LEU A 113 -57.34 -61.88 -28.22
C LEU A 113 -58.23 -62.93 -27.54
N ARG A 114 -58.51 -62.77 -26.23
CA ARG A 114 -59.39 -63.63 -25.41
C ARG A 114 -59.00 -65.12 -25.43
N ILE A 115 -57.69 -65.39 -25.50
CA ILE A 115 -57.16 -66.76 -25.56
C ILE A 115 -57.29 -67.41 -24.16
N PRO A 116 -58.00 -68.54 -24.01
CA PRO A 116 -58.22 -69.15 -22.70
C PRO A 116 -56.91 -69.42 -21.95
N TRP A 117 -56.84 -69.01 -20.68
CA TRP A 117 -55.66 -69.01 -19.77
C TRP A 117 -54.59 -67.92 -20.01
N LEU A 118 -54.72 -67.07 -21.03
CA LEU A 118 -53.90 -65.85 -21.21
C LEU A 118 -54.68 -64.56 -20.85
N GLU A 119 -55.94 -64.70 -20.45
CA GLU A 119 -56.79 -63.65 -19.86
C GLU A 119 -56.34 -63.32 -18.43
N TRP A 120 -55.22 -62.60 -18.29
CA TRP A 120 -54.68 -62.21 -16.99
C TRP A 120 -55.41 -61.00 -16.41
N ALA A 121 -55.62 -60.99 -15.08
CA ALA A 121 -56.17 -59.84 -14.39
C ALA A 121 -55.25 -58.61 -14.53
N GLN A 122 -55.82 -57.40 -14.59
CA GLN A 122 -55.07 -56.15 -14.83
C GLN A 122 -53.88 -55.96 -13.87
N GLY A 123 -54.03 -56.30 -12.58
CA GLY A 123 -52.93 -56.23 -11.62
C GLY A 123 -51.78 -57.19 -11.95
N THR A 124 -52.08 -58.41 -12.41
CA THR A 124 -51.10 -59.40 -12.86
C THR A 124 -50.35 -58.90 -14.10
N MET A 125 -51.05 -58.31 -15.06
CA MET A 125 -50.43 -57.71 -16.25
C MET A 125 -49.47 -56.58 -15.90
N VAL A 126 -49.87 -55.64 -15.04
CA VAL A 126 -49.01 -54.54 -14.59
C VAL A 126 -47.76 -55.06 -13.87
N ILE A 127 -47.87 -56.11 -13.04
CA ILE A 127 -46.72 -56.74 -12.39
C ILE A 127 -45.78 -57.38 -13.41
N ILE A 128 -46.31 -58.15 -14.37
CA ILE A 128 -45.49 -58.79 -15.42
C ILE A 128 -44.80 -57.73 -16.30
N PHE A 129 -45.52 -56.66 -16.68
CA PHE A 129 -44.97 -55.55 -17.45
C PHE A 129 -43.86 -54.80 -16.70
N LEU A 130 -44.04 -54.49 -15.40
CA LEU A 130 -43.00 -53.87 -14.58
C LEU A 130 -41.75 -54.77 -14.43
N LEU A 131 -41.93 -56.09 -14.42
CA LEU A 131 -40.83 -57.05 -14.35
C LEU A 131 -40.06 -57.13 -15.69
N HIS A 132 -40.75 -57.03 -16.82
CA HIS A 132 -40.11 -56.89 -18.14
C HIS A 132 -39.39 -55.55 -18.30
N ALA A 133 -40.01 -54.44 -17.89
CA ALA A 133 -39.35 -53.13 -17.89
C ALA A 133 -38.10 -53.08 -16.99
N LEU A 134 -38.08 -53.83 -15.89
CA LEU A 134 -36.88 -54.02 -15.07
C LEU A 134 -35.81 -54.84 -15.81
N LEU A 135 -36.20 -55.92 -16.51
CA LEU A 135 -35.30 -56.72 -17.34
C LEU A 135 -34.65 -55.88 -18.46
N ASP A 136 -35.46 -55.10 -19.17
CA ASP A 136 -35.01 -54.19 -20.24
C ASP A 136 -34.09 -53.09 -19.71
N GLY A 137 -34.41 -52.52 -18.55
CA GLY A 137 -33.56 -51.54 -17.88
C GLY A 137 -32.18 -52.12 -17.54
N ILE A 138 -32.12 -53.38 -17.12
CA ILE A 138 -30.86 -54.04 -16.82
C ILE A 138 -30.07 -54.37 -18.10
N LEU A 139 -30.72 -54.94 -19.12
CA LEU A 139 -30.06 -55.27 -20.39
C LEU A 139 -29.57 -54.00 -21.11
N MET A 140 -30.44 -53.04 -21.36
CA MET A 140 -30.14 -51.89 -22.23
C MET A 140 -29.26 -50.83 -21.56
N PHE A 141 -29.29 -50.69 -20.23
CA PHE A 141 -28.29 -49.88 -19.49
C PHE A 141 -27.05 -50.69 -19.04
N ARG A 142 -26.87 -51.92 -19.58
CA ARG A 142 -25.69 -52.78 -19.36
C ARG A 142 -25.37 -53.04 -17.87
N ILE A 143 -26.40 -53.14 -17.02
CA ILE A 143 -26.24 -53.30 -15.57
C ILE A 143 -25.75 -54.73 -15.26
N PRO A 144 -24.58 -54.94 -14.62
CA PRO A 144 -24.00 -56.28 -14.51
C PRO A 144 -24.68 -57.15 -13.43
N ILE A 145 -25.65 -57.97 -13.82
CA ILE A 145 -26.17 -59.05 -12.95
C ILE A 145 -25.14 -60.19 -12.87
N PRO A 146 -24.79 -60.70 -11.69
CA PRO A 146 -23.93 -61.89 -11.53
C PRO A 146 -24.68 -63.21 -11.84
N LEU A 147 -25.39 -63.30 -12.98
CA LEU A 147 -26.02 -64.55 -13.44
C LEU A 147 -25.03 -65.58 -14.00
N GLY A 148 -23.89 -65.11 -14.52
CA GLY A 148 -22.85 -65.98 -15.09
C GLY A 148 -22.28 -66.98 -14.08
N SER A 149 -22.16 -66.61 -12.80
CA SER A 149 -21.70 -67.53 -11.75
C SER A 149 -22.72 -68.63 -11.44
N ALA A 150 -24.02 -68.33 -11.52
CA ALA A 150 -25.08 -69.32 -11.33
C ALA A 150 -25.13 -70.34 -12.49
N LEU A 151 -24.99 -69.87 -13.74
CA LEU A 151 -24.94 -70.75 -14.92
C LEU A 151 -23.66 -71.60 -14.96
N VAL A 152 -22.50 -71.04 -14.58
CA VAL A 152 -21.24 -71.80 -14.46
C VAL A 152 -21.26 -72.77 -13.27
N ALA A 153 -21.98 -72.46 -12.19
CA ALA A 153 -22.23 -73.43 -11.11
C ALA A 153 -23.09 -74.61 -11.61
N PHE A 154 -24.15 -74.33 -12.37
CA PHE A 154 -24.99 -75.38 -12.97
C PHE A 154 -24.23 -76.27 -13.97
N SER A 155 -23.37 -75.70 -14.82
CA SER A 155 -22.57 -76.52 -15.75
C SER A 155 -21.52 -77.38 -15.04
N LYS A 156 -20.87 -76.85 -13.98
CA LYS A 156 -19.99 -77.65 -13.11
C LYS A 156 -20.72 -78.75 -12.34
N LEU A 157 -22.00 -78.58 -12.00
CA LEU A 157 -22.79 -79.61 -11.31
C LEU A 157 -23.03 -80.87 -12.17
N VAL A 158 -22.94 -80.74 -13.50
CA VAL A 158 -23.21 -81.82 -14.47
C VAL A 158 -21.92 -82.36 -15.12
N TYR A 159 -20.89 -81.53 -15.28
CA TYR A 159 -19.61 -81.90 -15.91
C TYR A 159 -18.44 -82.04 -14.92
N ASP A 160 -18.47 -83.07 -14.06
CA ASP A 160 -17.30 -83.55 -13.32
C ASP A 160 -16.30 -84.25 -14.27
N ARG A 161 -15.53 -83.48 -15.05
CA ARG A 161 -14.46 -84.03 -15.91
C ARG A 161 -13.22 -83.14 -15.97
N GLU A 162 -12.14 -83.55 -15.32
CA GLU A 162 -10.87 -82.82 -15.25
C GLU A 162 -9.88 -83.20 -16.37
N LEU A 163 -8.99 -82.26 -16.73
CA LEU A 163 -7.89 -82.53 -17.66
C LEU A 163 -6.79 -83.34 -16.98
N ALA A 164 -6.59 -84.57 -17.45
CA ALA A 164 -5.44 -85.40 -17.12
C ALA A 164 -4.17 -84.93 -17.85
N ILE A 165 -3.00 -85.40 -17.41
CA ILE A 165 -1.65 -85.06 -17.93
C ILE A 165 -1.56 -85.17 -19.47
N SER A 166 -2.30 -86.13 -20.01
CA SER A 166 -2.44 -86.46 -21.43
C SER A 166 -3.28 -85.45 -22.25
N GLU A 167 -3.78 -84.37 -21.64
CA GLU A 167 -4.72 -83.37 -22.19
C GLU A 167 -6.09 -83.96 -22.61
N ARG A 168 -6.55 -84.97 -21.87
CA ARG A 168 -7.88 -85.60 -22.04
C ARG A 168 -8.73 -85.45 -20.78
N SER A 169 -10.05 -85.45 -20.95
CA SER A 169 -11.02 -85.09 -19.89
C SER A 169 -11.61 -86.33 -19.18
N VAL A 170 -11.33 -86.51 -17.89
CA VAL A 170 -11.55 -87.72 -17.07
C VAL A 170 -12.38 -87.41 -15.81
N LYS A 171 -13.29 -88.30 -15.40
CA LYS A 171 -14.17 -88.10 -14.24
C LYS A 171 -13.45 -88.36 -12.90
N TYR A 172 -13.71 -87.54 -11.88
CA TYR A 172 -13.00 -87.61 -10.59
C TYR A 172 -13.77 -88.37 -9.51
N SER A 173 -15.10 -88.25 -9.44
CA SER A 173 -15.88 -88.84 -8.33
C SER A 173 -15.69 -90.37 -8.18
N SER A 174 -15.41 -91.07 -9.28
CA SER A 174 -15.18 -92.52 -9.35
C SER A 174 -13.80 -92.99 -8.84
N LEU A 175 -12.99 -92.09 -8.23
CA LEU A 175 -11.64 -92.39 -7.73
C LEU A 175 -11.46 -92.12 -6.22
N MET A 176 -12.43 -91.51 -5.53
CA MET A 176 -12.24 -91.02 -4.14
C MET A 176 -13.38 -91.30 -3.15
N GLN A 177 -14.60 -91.63 -3.59
CA GLN A 177 -15.74 -91.78 -2.67
C GLN A 177 -15.90 -93.22 -2.14
N ASP A 178 -15.13 -93.55 -1.10
CA ASP A 178 -15.27 -94.75 -0.25
C ASP A 178 -15.12 -94.34 1.24
N SER A 179 -16.08 -94.66 2.13
CA SER A 179 -16.50 -93.70 3.18
C SER A 179 -16.63 -94.20 4.65
N SER A 180 -15.60 -94.10 5.53
CA SER A 180 -15.63 -94.67 6.92
C SER A 180 -15.01 -93.79 8.12
N HIS A 181 -15.76 -92.93 8.95
CA HIS A 181 -15.28 -91.69 9.78
C HIS A 181 -15.90 -91.16 11.23
N LEU A 182 -15.77 -89.84 11.72
CA LEU A 182 -15.64 -89.21 13.17
C LEU A 182 -16.33 -87.78 13.68
N LEU A 183 -16.25 -87.16 14.97
CA LEU A 183 -17.10 -86.00 15.71
C LEU A 183 -16.66 -85.12 17.06
N GLY A 184 -17.26 -83.92 17.58
CA GLY A 184 -17.24 -83.15 19.00
C GLY A 184 -17.51 -81.52 19.35
N ARG A 185 -17.43 -80.77 20.57
CA ARG A 185 -17.82 -79.22 20.93
C ARG A 185 -17.12 -78.19 22.09
N GLN A 186 -17.36 -76.76 22.30
CA GLN A 186 -16.93 -75.58 23.36
C GLN A 186 -16.30 -74.00 23.17
N ILE A 187 -16.75 -72.67 23.47
CA ILE A 187 -16.78 -71.35 22.53
C ILE A 187 -16.68 -69.61 22.80
N VAL A 188 -16.00 -68.49 22.09
CA VAL A 188 -15.93 -66.80 22.29
C VAL A 188 -15.51 -65.50 21.19
N LYS A 189 -15.34 -64.01 21.36
CA LYS A 189 -15.08 -62.61 20.40
C LYS A 189 -14.72 -60.93 20.84
N ILE A 190 -14.20 -59.75 20.08
CA ILE A 190 -13.82 -58.11 20.40
C ILE A 190 -13.63 -56.64 19.40
N LEU A 191 -13.20 -55.24 19.71
CA LEU A 191 -13.18 -53.72 18.94
C LEU A 191 -12.27 -52.20 19.17
N PRO A 192 -12.30 -50.86 18.48
CA PRO A 192 -11.38 -49.45 18.35
C PRO A 192 -11.70 -47.71 18.30
N GLU A 193 -10.86 -46.54 17.87
CA GLU A 193 -10.87 -44.85 18.05
C GLU A 193 -10.30 -43.49 17.04
N GLY A 194 -10.06 -42.04 17.30
CA GLY A 194 -9.81 -40.63 16.40
C GLY A 194 -9.07 -39.05 16.68
N SER A 195 -9.10 -37.77 15.91
CA SER A 195 -8.39 -36.25 16.08
C SER A 195 -8.53 -34.72 15.19
N ALA A 196 -7.80 -33.44 15.31
CA ALA A 196 -8.05 -31.84 14.84
C ALA A 196 -7.12 -30.51 14.17
N ILE A 197 -7.23 -29.05 14.40
CA ILE A 197 -6.69 -27.63 13.67
C ILE A 197 -6.30 -26.04 14.26
N LEU A 198 -6.30 -24.72 13.58
CA LEU A 198 -5.76 -23.19 13.91
C LEU A 198 -6.29 -21.67 13.26
N ASN A 199 -5.73 -20.34 13.46
CA ASN A 199 -6.08 -18.79 13.12
C ASN A 199 -6.35 -18.32 11.64
N PRO A 200 -7.58 -17.92 11.26
CA PRO A 200 -7.97 -17.84 9.84
C PRO A 200 -8.11 -16.46 9.15
N GLU A 201 -8.47 -15.37 9.84
CA GLU A 201 -9.05 -14.16 9.18
C GLU A 201 -8.07 -13.01 8.85
N LYS A 202 -6.78 -13.11 9.24
CA LYS A 202 -5.73 -12.10 8.97
C LYS A 202 -6.02 -10.67 9.49
N GLN A 203 -6.84 -10.55 10.54
CA GLN A 203 -7.19 -9.27 11.18
C GLN A 203 -5.95 -8.49 11.69
N HIS A 204 -6.05 -7.16 11.68
CA HIS A 204 -4.99 -6.24 12.14
C HIS A 204 -5.11 -5.94 13.64
N PHE A 205 -3.99 -5.87 14.35
CA PHE A 205 -3.97 -5.76 15.80
C PHE A 205 -2.95 -4.72 16.31
N CYS A 206 -3.40 -3.79 17.16
CA CYS A 206 -2.52 -2.87 17.86
C CYS A 206 -2.94 -2.62 19.32
N LEU A 207 -1.94 -2.37 20.18
CA LEU A 207 -2.04 -2.09 21.61
C LEU A 207 -1.77 -0.60 21.90
N ASP A 208 -2.46 -0.04 22.88
CA ASP A 208 -2.34 1.36 23.30
C ASP A 208 -2.74 1.49 24.78
N GLY A 209 -2.47 2.63 25.42
CA GLY A 209 -2.84 2.91 26.82
C GLY A 209 -4.30 2.53 27.19
N PRO A 210 -5.33 2.93 26.41
CA PRO A 210 -6.71 2.48 26.62
C PRO A 210 -7.00 1.04 26.13
N LYS A 211 -6.18 0.46 25.25
CA LYS A 211 -6.30 -0.91 24.73
C LYS A 211 -5.33 -1.86 25.43
N ALA A 212 -5.56 -2.11 26.71
CA ALA A 212 -4.69 -2.94 27.56
C ALA A 212 -4.62 -4.44 27.20
N SER A 213 -5.44 -4.92 26.26
CA SER A 213 -5.36 -6.26 25.67
C SER A 213 -6.10 -6.35 24.32
N VAL A 214 -5.67 -7.28 23.47
CA VAL A 214 -6.30 -7.61 22.16
C VAL A 214 -6.52 -9.13 22.06
N ASP A 215 -7.63 -9.56 21.45
CA ASP A 215 -8.02 -10.98 21.34
C ASP A 215 -7.59 -11.60 20.00
N LEU A 216 -6.73 -12.63 20.03
CA LEU A 216 -6.32 -13.41 18.85
C LEU A 216 -7.22 -14.65 18.65
N PRO A 217 -7.80 -14.90 17.45
CA PRO A 217 -8.69 -16.05 17.23
C PRO A 217 -7.97 -17.36 16.86
N VAL A 218 -8.44 -18.49 17.40
CA VAL A 218 -7.93 -19.87 17.16
C VAL A 218 -9.11 -20.80 16.83
N GLN A 219 -9.00 -21.62 15.78
CA GLN A 219 -10.08 -22.50 15.30
C GLN A 219 -9.74 -24.00 15.47
N ILE A 220 -10.69 -24.85 15.89
CA ILE A 220 -10.48 -26.24 16.34
C ILE A 220 -11.63 -27.13 15.83
N ASN A 221 -11.39 -28.43 15.56
CA ASN A 221 -12.31 -29.30 14.81
C ASN A 221 -12.30 -30.78 15.25
N GLN A 222 -13.43 -31.37 15.69
CA GLN A 222 -13.54 -32.80 16.05
C GLN A 222 -12.67 -33.26 17.24
N THR A 223 -12.44 -32.40 18.26
CA THR A 223 -11.59 -32.68 19.44
C THR A 223 -11.96 -31.78 20.63
N GLU A 224 -11.56 -32.12 21.86
CA GLU A 224 -11.61 -31.18 23.00
C GLU A 224 -10.18 -30.91 23.55
N PRO A 225 -9.61 -29.71 23.31
CA PRO A 225 -8.23 -29.41 23.69
C PRO A 225 -8.07 -29.26 25.21
N ILE A 226 -7.21 -30.06 25.82
CA ILE A 226 -6.86 -29.95 27.24
C ILE A 226 -5.64 -29.04 27.49
N SER A 227 -4.79 -28.81 26.49
CA SER A 227 -3.68 -27.87 26.58
C SER A 227 -3.41 -27.20 25.23
N LEU A 228 -2.90 -25.96 25.26
CA LEU A 228 -2.51 -25.19 24.09
C LEU A 228 -1.33 -24.28 24.43
N THR A 229 -0.29 -24.19 23.59
CA THR A 229 0.78 -23.19 23.77
C THR A 229 0.80 -22.11 22.68
N LEU A 230 1.20 -20.90 23.07
CA LEU A 230 1.32 -19.72 22.22
C LEU A 230 2.73 -19.13 22.37
N LEU A 231 3.36 -18.78 21.25
CA LEU A 231 4.72 -18.22 21.16
C LEU A 231 4.62 -16.71 20.84
N ARG A 232 5.46 -15.88 21.47
CA ARG A 232 5.63 -14.44 21.17
C ARG A 232 7.11 -14.16 20.88
N PHE A 233 7.42 -13.59 19.73
CA PHE A 233 8.72 -12.94 19.48
C PHE A 233 8.59 -11.45 19.79
N ASP A 234 9.52 -10.92 20.58
CA ASP A 234 9.56 -9.52 21.02
C ASP A 234 10.07 -8.57 19.93
N LEU A 235 9.48 -7.39 19.77
CA LEU A 235 9.80 -6.48 18.65
C LEU A 235 11.12 -5.71 18.82
N GLU A 236 11.66 -5.56 20.03
CA GLU A 236 12.94 -4.86 20.24
C GLU A 236 14.11 -5.84 20.37
N THR A 237 13.87 -6.99 21.01
CA THR A 237 14.92 -7.96 21.38
C THR A 237 14.91 -9.24 20.56
N ASN A 238 13.86 -9.49 19.77
CA ASN A 238 13.60 -10.75 19.06
C ASN A 238 13.59 -12.01 19.95
N HIS A 239 13.51 -11.84 21.28
CA HIS A 239 13.42 -12.96 22.23
C HIS A 239 12.06 -13.66 22.17
N ASN A 240 12.08 -14.98 22.37
CA ASN A 240 10.91 -15.85 22.31
C ASN A 240 10.35 -16.12 23.71
N GLU A 241 9.12 -15.67 23.99
CA GLU A 241 8.34 -16.01 25.17
C GLU A 241 7.29 -17.09 24.82
N THR A 242 7.22 -18.17 25.60
CA THR A 242 6.19 -19.21 25.45
C THR A 242 5.15 -19.13 26.56
N THR A 243 3.87 -19.04 26.21
CA THR A 243 2.73 -19.05 27.14
C THR A 243 1.98 -20.38 27.02
N LEU A 244 1.74 -21.06 28.15
CA LEU A 244 0.90 -22.26 28.23
C LEU A 244 -0.51 -21.90 28.72
N LEU A 245 -1.52 -22.29 27.94
CA LEU A 245 -2.94 -22.20 28.30
C LEU A 245 -3.42 -23.56 28.80
N THR A 246 -3.92 -23.56 30.03
CA THR A 246 -4.35 -24.75 30.76
C THR A 246 -5.82 -25.11 30.49
N THR A 247 -6.22 -26.34 30.81
CA THR A 247 -7.57 -26.87 30.58
C THR A 247 -8.66 -26.00 31.20
N SER A 248 -8.42 -25.40 32.36
CA SER A 248 -9.37 -24.52 33.04
C SER A 248 -9.55 -23.17 32.32
N GLN A 249 -8.47 -22.60 31.81
CA GLN A 249 -8.50 -21.36 31.00
C GLN A 249 -9.20 -21.61 29.66
N LEU A 250 -8.84 -22.69 28.96
CA LEU A 250 -9.46 -23.07 27.68
C LEU A 250 -10.96 -23.34 27.84
N LYS A 251 -11.37 -24.12 28.85
CA LYS A 251 -12.80 -24.36 29.14
C LYS A 251 -13.57 -23.10 29.52
N LYS A 252 -12.92 -22.12 30.19
CA LYS A 252 -13.53 -20.80 30.43
C LYS A 252 -13.73 -20.04 29.12
N MET A 253 -12.69 -19.91 28.30
CA MET A 253 -12.73 -19.19 27.02
C MET A 253 -13.76 -19.79 26.05
N MET A 254 -13.85 -21.11 25.96
CA MET A 254 -14.86 -21.82 25.16
C MET A 254 -16.28 -21.55 25.66
N LYS A 255 -16.48 -21.48 26.99
CA LYS A 255 -17.76 -21.12 27.60
C LYS A 255 -18.12 -19.64 27.42
N GLU A 256 -17.14 -18.77 27.17
CA GLU A 256 -17.33 -17.37 26.85
C GLU A 256 -17.63 -17.15 25.36
N THR A 257 -16.98 -17.87 24.43
CA THR A 257 -17.34 -17.81 23.01
C THR A 257 -18.71 -18.44 22.72
N LEU A 258 -19.09 -19.52 23.43
CA LEU A 258 -20.45 -20.07 23.39
C LEU A 258 -21.54 -19.08 23.85
N LYS A 259 -21.21 -18.07 24.66
CA LYS A 259 -22.17 -17.03 25.10
C LYS A 259 -22.38 -15.91 24.07
N HIS A 260 -21.42 -15.65 23.20
CA HIS A 260 -21.49 -14.56 22.22
C HIS A 260 -22.00 -14.99 20.83
N GLY A 261 -22.42 -16.25 20.70
CA GLY A 261 -23.07 -16.80 19.50
C GLY A 261 -22.07 -17.44 18.53
N PRO A 262 -22.31 -18.70 18.09
CA PRO A 262 -21.45 -19.34 17.08
C PRO A 262 -21.75 -18.79 15.69
N TYR A 263 -20.70 -18.51 14.92
CA TYR A 263 -20.80 -18.30 13.47
C TYR A 263 -20.95 -19.66 12.77
N SER A 264 -22.04 -19.84 12.02
CA SER A 264 -22.20 -20.83 10.94
C SER A 264 -21.93 -22.33 11.25
N GLY A 265 -22.92 -23.00 11.84
CA GLY A 265 -23.56 -24.17 11.20
C GLY A 265 -22.76 -25.45 10.89
N VAL A 266 -21.52 -25.62 11.33
CA VAL A 266 -20.71 -26.84 11.10
C VAL A 266 -20.45 -27.54 12.43
N ASP A 267 -20.90 -28.80 12.55
CA ASP A 267 -20.72 -29.58 13.78
C ASP A 267 -19.24 -29.93 14.02
N GLY A 268 -18.84 -29.93 15.28
CA GLY A 268 -17.46 -30.16 15.72
C GLY A 268 -16.46 -29.01 15.50
N LEU A 269 -16.85 -27.89 14.88
CA LEU A 269 -15.97 -26.74 14.60
C LEU A 269 -16.15 -25.60 15.62
N MET A 270 -15.07 -25.11 16.23
CA MET A 270 -15.12 -24.11 17.31
C MET A 270 -14.01 -23.05 17.20
N THR A 271 -14.33 -21.79 17.51
CA THR A 271 -13.34 -20.69 17.59
C THR A 271 -13.20 -20.17 19.02
N VAL A 272 -11.96 -20.00 19.48
CA VAL A 272 -11.53 -19.52 20.81
C VAL A 272 -10.80 -18.18 20.63
N ARG A 273 -10.92 -17.25 21.59
CA ARG A 273 -10.20 -15.97 21.61
C ARG A 273 -9.14 -15.95 22.71
N LEU A 274 -7.94 -15.47 22.37
CA LEU A 274 -6.78 -15.43 23.26
C LEU A 274 -6.33 -13.97 23.53
N PRO A 275 -6.53 -13.43 24.74
CA PRO A 275 -6.15 -12.05 25.06
C PRO A 275 -4.63 -11.91 25.24
N VAL A 276 -4.00 -11.07 24.43
CA VAL A 276 -2.57 -10.73 24.51
C VAL A 276 -2.38 -9.27 24.95
N LYS A 277 -1.26 -9.00 25.65
CA LYS A 277 -1.00 -7.70 26.34
C LYS A 277 0.35 -7.05 26.01
N LYS A 278 1.18 -7.68 25.19
CA LYS A 278 2.50 -7.16 24.77
C LYS A 278 2.52 -7.07 23.24
N PRO A 279 3.19 -6.08 22.64
CA PRO A 279 3.54 -6.14 21.22
C PRO A 279 4.39 -7.37 20.91
N GLY A 280 4.38 -7.84 19.67
CA GLY A 280 5.16 -9.01 19.25
C GLY A 280 4.57 -9.74 18.05
N LEU A 281 5.34 -10.68 17.51
CA LEU A 281 4.92 -11.65 16.51
C LEU A 281 4.46 -12.94 17.19
N TYR A 282 3.20 -13.32 17.00
CA TYR A 282 2.53 -14.43 17.65
C TYR A 282 2.37 -15.66 16.74
N LYS A 283 2.68 -16.86 17.26
CA LYS A 283 2.57 -18.16 16.54
C LYS A 283 2.04 -19.27 17.46
N LEU A 284 1.32 -20.27 16.92
CA LEU A 284 0.80 -21.39 17.70
C LEU A 284 1.88 -22.47 17.95
N GLY A 285 2.00 -22.88 19.21
CA GLY A 285 2.76 -24.05 19.64
C GLY A 285 1.95 -25.36 19.55
N ARG A 286 1.96 -26.16 20.62
CA ARG A 286 1.40 -27.52 20.72
C ARG A 286 -0.08 -27.50 21.14
N VAL A 287 -0.85 -28.52 20.77
CA VAL A 287 -2.26 -28.73 21.18
C VAL A 287 -2.51 -30.22 21.45
N THR A 288 -3.30 -30.58 22.48
CA THR A 288 -3.56 -31.98 22.88
C THR A 288 -5.03 -32.23 23.25
N ASP A 289 -5.59 -33.39 22.90
CA ASP A 289 -6.99 -33.79 23.17
C ASP A 289 -7.18 -34.40 24.58
N LYS A 290 -8.44 -34.57 24.99
CA LYS A 290 -8.90 -35.30 26.18
C LYS A 290 -8.37 -36.75 26.28
N THR A 291 -8.03 -37.37 25.16
CA THR A 291 -7.44 -38.72 25.06
C THR A 291 -5.91 -38.71 25.24
N GLY A 292 -5.30 -37.54 25.47
CA GLY A 292 -3.86 -37.36 25.64
C GLY A 292 -3.05 -37.27 24.34
N LEU A 293 -3.69 -37.49 23.19
CA LEU A 293 -3.04 -37.47 21.88
C LEU A 293 -2.75 -36.04 21.40
N GLU A 294 -1.65 -35.85 20.64
CA GLU A 294 -1.34 -34.55 20.02
C GLU A 294 -2.22 -34.29 18.79
N VAL A 295 -2.76 -33.09 18.76
CA VAL A 295 -3.70 -32.60 17.77
C VAL A 295 -2.96 -31.97 16.59
N ARG A 296 -3.34 -32.33 15.35
CA ARG A 296 -2.73 -31.79 14.12
C ARG A 296 -2.95 -30.27 14.02
N ARG A 297 -2.00 -29.57 13.40
CA ARG A 297 -1.99 -28.10 13.27
C ARG A 297 -1.84 -27.69 11.80
N ARG A 298 -2.31 -26.50 11.43
CA ARG A 298 -2.12 -25.85 10.10
C ARG A 298 -1.63 -24.42 10.31
N ILE A 299 -0.81 -23.89 9.40
CA ILE A 299 -0.26 -22.53 9.47
C ILE A 299 -0.83 -21.72 8.28
N VAL A 300 -1.21 -20.46 8.51
CA VAL A 300 -1.94 -19.62 7.52
C VAL A 300 -1.26 -18.26 7.26
N GLY A 301 -0.49 -17.77 8.23
CA GLY A 301 0.27 -16.51 8.14
C GLY A 301 0.87 -16.13 9.50
N ASP A 302 1.73 -15.10 9.50
CA ASP A 302 2.35 -14.55 10.70
C ASP A 302 1.47 -13.44 11.30
N THR A 303 1.24 -13.49 12.62
CA THR A 303 0.31 -12.59 13.32
C THR A 303 1.07 -11.56 14.15
N PHE A 304 1.19 -10.33 13.66
CA PHE A 304 1.82 -9.22 14.38
C PHE A 304 0.81 -8.48 15.29
N VAL A 305 1.30 -8.04 16.44
CA VAL A 305 0.62 -7.08 17.33
C VAL A 305 1.61 -5.95 17.60
N VAL A 306 1.31 -4.73 17.19
CA VAL A 306 2.20 -3.56 17.31
C VAL A 306 1.65 -2.52 18.29
N PRO A 307 2.44 -1.53 18.75
CA PRO A 307 1.87 -0.32 19.35
C PRO A 307 1.01 0.41 18.31
N CYS A 308 -0.16 0.92 18.69
CA CYS A 308 -1.00 1.68 17.77
C CYS A 308 -0.28 2.97 17.32
N PRO A 309 -0.40 3.39 16.04
CA PRO A 309 0.24 4.60 15.56
C PRO A 309 -0.35 5.85 16.25
N GLN A 310 0.50 6.84 16.48
CA GLN A 310 0.16 8.11 17.11
C GLN A 310 0.83 9.26 16.38
N ALA A 311 0.20 10.44 16.39
CA ALA A 311 0.76 11.66 15.85
C ALA A 311 0.52 12.85 16.79
N ALA A 312 1.44 13.80 16.80
CA ALA A 312 1.35 15.05 17.53
C ALA A 312 2.04 16.18 16.75
N ILE A 313 1.66 17.42 17.02
CA ILE A 313 2.35 18.63 16.56
C ILE A 313 3.28 19.08 17.69
N GLU A 314 4.57 19.35 17.41
CA GLU A 314 5.45 19.90 18.44
C GLU A 314 5.09 21.38 18.71
N PRO A 315 4.96 21.81 19.98
CA PRO A 315 4.33 23.08 20.33
C PRO A 315 5.21 24.28 19.93
N LEU A 316 4.63 25.18 19.14
CA LEU A 316 5.32 26.33 18.58
C LEU A 316 4.83 27.66 19.17
N SER A 317 5.70 28.66 19.20
CA SER A 317 5.38 30.05 19.53
C SER A 317 4.22 30.56 18.68
N GLN A 318 3.12 30.97 19.32
CA GLN A 318 1.85 31.27 18.64
C GLN A 318 1.88 32.54 17.76
N ASN A 319 2.86 33.43 17.94
CA ASN A 319 2.98 34.65 17.15
C ASN A 319 4.10 34.51 16.10
N ARG A 320 3.78 34.92 14.86
CA ARG A 320 4.69 35.06 13.72
C ARG A 320 4.44 36.39 13.02
N CYS A 321 5.44 36.89 12.31
CA CYS A 321 5.29 38.02 11.42
C CYS A 321 5.03 37.57 9.99
N ARG A 322 4.37 38.43 9.22
CA ARG A 322 4.21 38.20 7.78
C ARG A 322 5.58 38.14 7.09
N GLY A 323 5.76 37.13 6.25
CA GLY A 323 7.05 36.77 5.62
C GLY A 323 7.89 35.77 6.42
N ASP A 324 7.55 35.47 7.68
CA ASP A 324 8.20 34.37 8.42
C ASP A 324 7.81 33.00 7.84
N LEU A 325 8.51 31.94 8.26
CA LEU A 325 8.13 30.56 7.98
C LEU A 325 7.24 29.98 9.11
N SER A 326 6.29 29.13 8.74
CA SER A 326 5.42 28.41 9.69
C SER A 326 6.22 27.54 10.65
N ASN A 327 7.17 26.74 10.13
CA ASN A 327 8.03 25.82 10.88
C ASN A 327 7.26 24.95 11.90
N VAL A 328 6.12 24.40 11.46
CA VAL A 328 5.28 23.49 12.27
C VAL A 328 5.79 22.07 12.07
N GLU A 329 6.20 21.39 13.13
CA GLU A 329 6.77 20.05 13.03
C GLU A 329 5.80 18.98 13.49
N LEU A 330 5.51 18.01 12.62
CA LEU A 330 4.64 16.88 12.92
C LEU A 330 5.49 15.70 13.40
N LYS A 331 5.27 15.27 14.64
CA LYS A 331 5.88 14.09 15.24
C LYS A 331 4.96 12.89 15.07
N VAL A 332 5.38 11.91 14.28
CA VAL A 332 4.60 10.70 13.97
C VAL A 332 5.32 9.48 14.52
N THR A 333 4.61 8.61 15.24
CA THR A 333 5.16 7.41 15.89
C THR A 333 4.34 6.17 15.53
N GLY A 334 5.00 5.07 15.14
CA GLY A 334 4.37 3.80 14.77
C GLY A 334 5.27 2.93 13.88
N THR A 335 4.79 1.77 13.41
CA THR A 335 5.57 0.90 12.51
C THR A 335 5.56 1.41 11.06
N PRO A 336 6.71 1.79 10.48
CA PRO A 336 6.78 2.44 9.17
C PRO A 336 6.71 1.47 7.97
N PRO A 337 6.36 1.94 6.75
CA PRO A 337 6.01 3.33 6.40
C PRO A 337 4.67 3.79 7.00
N LEU A 338 4.66 5.00 7.56
CA LEU A 338 3.45 5.64 8.12
C LEU A 338 2.76 6.51 7.07
N ARG A 339 1.45 6.69 7.24
CA ARG A 339 0.63 7.65 6.49
C ARG A 339 -0.07 8.60 7.46
N LEU A 340 -0.21 9.87 7.08
CA LEU A 340 -0.78 10.92 7.92
C LEU A 340 -1.73 11.80 7.11
N LYS A 341 -2.96 11.98 7.61
CA LYS A 341 -3.88 13.03 7.17
C LYS A 341 -3.84 14.19 8.18
N TYR A 342 -3.60 15.39 7.66
CA TYR A 342 -3.76 16.63 8.41
C TYR A 342 -4.56 17.64 7.59
N ARG A 343 -5.09 18.65 8.27
CA ARG A 343 -5.78 19.78 7.64
C ARG A 343 -5.23 21.10 8.16
N LYS A 344 -5.18 22.10 7.29
CA LYS A 344 -4.83 23.48 7.63
C LYS A 344 -5.99 24.42 7.33
N LEU A 345 -6.18 25.41 8.20
CA LEU A 345 -7.20 26.44 8.10
C LEU A 345 -6.50 27.80 8.01
N ILE A 346 -6.67 28.50 6.89
CA ILE A 346 -6.08 29.84 6.68
C ILE A 346 -7.24 30.83 6.56
N ASN A 347 -7.46 31.65 7.60
CA ASN A 347 -8.56 32.63 7.66
C ASN A 347 -9.93 32.02 7.24
N ASN A 348 -10.27 30.86 7.83
CA ASN A 348 -11.47 30.04 7.58
C ASN A 348 -11.56 29.34 6.22
N VAL A 349 -10.50 29.35 5.40
CA VAL A 349 -10.38 28.45 4.23
C VAL A 349 -9.68 27.16 4.67
N GLU A 350 -10.38 26.03 4.58
CA GLU A 350 -9.87 24.70 4.94
C GLU A 350 -9.18 24.02 3.74
N GLN A 351 -8.05 23.35 3.99
CA GLN A 351 -7.31 22.55 3.02
C GLN A 351 -6.85 21.24 3.67
N GLU A 352 -7.23 20.10 3.10
CA GLU A 352 -6.75 18.78 3.52
C GLU A 352 -5.44 18.40 2.81
N ALA A 353 -4.55 17.70 3.53
CA ALA A 353 -3.30 17.19 2.99
C ALA A 353 -3.04 15.74 3.44
N TYR A 354 -2.48 14.94 2.53
CA TYR A 354 -2.27 13.50 2.69
C TYR A 354 -0.80 13.17 2.44
N LEU A 355 -0.10 12.80 3.52
CA LEU A 355 1.32 12.44 3.54
C LEU A 355 1.47 10.91 3.57
N GLN A 356 2.36 10.38 2.74
CA GLN A 356 2.65 8.95 2.62
C GLN A 356 4.16 8.67 2.75
N SER A 357 4.51 7.41 2.93
CA SER A 357 5.89 6.92 3.02
C SER A 357 6.73 7.57 4.13
N ILE A 358 6.12 7.93 5.26
CA ILE A 358 6.84 8.52 6.40
C ILE A 358 7.64 7.40 7.10
N GLN A 359 8.96 7.39 6.91
CA GLN A 359 9.91 6.46 7.54
C GLN A 359 11.28 7.13 7.76
N PRO A 360 12.13 6.65 8.70
CA PRO A 360 13.51 7.11 8.82
C PRO A 360 14.34 6.78 7.57
N GLU A 361 15.30 7.64 7.22
CA GLU A 361 16.14 7.47 6.02
C GLU A 361 16.99 6.18 6.06
N ASP A 362 17.45 5.77 7.25
CA ASP A 362 18.24 4.55 7.46
C ASP A 362 17.42 3.24 7.48
N LEU A 363 16.07 3.30 7.40
CA LEU A 363 15.20 2.14 7.63
C LEU A 363 14.36 1.77 6.39
N VAL A 364 14.90 0.85 5.59
CA VAL A 364 14.15 0.14 4.55
C VAL A 364 13.19 -0.86 5.21
N SER A 365 11.89 -0.54 5.22
CA SER A 365 10.85 -1.42 5.77
C SER A 365 10.42 -2.48 4.74
N PRO A 366 10.40 -3.79 5.07
CA PRO A 366 9.88 -4.83 4.19
C PRO A 366 8.43 -4.60 3.75
N LEU A 367 7.62 -3.86 4.52
CA LEU A 367 6.24 -3.52 4.15
C LEU A 367 6.16 -2.36 3.15
N ALA A 368 7.18 -1.52 3.01
CA ALA A 368 7.28 -0.59 1.87
C ALA A 368 7.40 -1.34 0.54
N GLN A 369 7.79 -2.61 0.59
CA GLN A 369 7.94 -3.51 -0.56
C GLN A 369 6.69 -4.38 -0.80
N SER A 370 5.63 -4.34 0.03
CA SER A 370 4.46 -5.21 -0.18
C SER A 370 3.12 -4.79 0.44
N ASP A 371 2.08 -4.70 -0.41
CA ASP A 371 0.66 -4.71 -0.01
C ASP A 371 0.20 -6.08 0.55
N SER A 372 1.03 -7.13 0.46
CA SER A 372 0.71 -8.48 0.94
C SER A 372 1.64 -8.91 2.07
N GLN A 373 1.06 -9.27 3.22
CA GLN A 373 1.77 -9.69 4.43
C GLN A 373 2.90 -10.70 4.15
N VAL A 374 4.14 -10.28 4.42
CA VAL A 374 5.38 -11.03 4.14
C VAL A 374 5.35 -12.41 4.81
N VAL A 375 5.39 -13.47 3.99
CA VAL A 375 5.59 -14.84 4.48
C VAL A 375 7.10 -15.09 4.59
N LEU A 376 7.67 -14.70 5.73
CA LEU A 376 9.09 -14.92 6.02
C LEU A 376 9.45 -16.40 5.87
N SER A 377 10.36 -16.69 4.95
CA SER A 377 10.80 -18.07 4.66
C SER A 377 11.58 -18.66 5.85
N SER A 378 11.57 -19.99 5.94
CA SER A 378 11.87 -20.79 7.15
C SER A 378 13.34 -20.81 7.64
N GLY A 379 14.11 -19.73 7.48
CA GLY A 379 15.52 -19.62 7.89
C GLY A 379 15.71 -19.00 9.28
N LYS A 380 15.28 -17.75 9.46
CA LYS A 380 15.32 -17.03 10.75
C LYS A 380 14.06 -16.16 10.87
N VAL A 381 13.44 -16.16 12.05
CA VAL A 381 12.39 -15.20 12.39
C VAL A 381 13.08 -13.94 12.93
N ASP A 382 12.85 -12.81 12.27
CA ASP A 382 13.25 -11.49 12.74
C ASP A 382 12.03 -10.57 12.74
N ALA A 383 11.68 -10.08 13.93
CA ALA A 383 10.57 -9.16 14.14
C ALA A 383 11.02 -7.70 14.37
N THR A 384 12.33 -7.41 14.35
CA THR A 384 12.88 -6.11 14.79
C THR A 384 12.56 -4.95 13.85
N TRP A 385 12.41 -5.21 12.56
CA TRP A 385 11.97 -4.22 11.57
C TRP A 385 10.54 -3.71 11.84
N ALA A 386 9.70 -4.48 12.54
CA ALA A 386 8.30 -4.16 12.82
C ALA A 386 8.12 -3.25 14.05
N ARG A 387 9.21 -2.88 14.74
CA ARG A 387 9.19 -2.00 15.92
C ARG A 387 8.74 -0.57 15.59
N PRO A 388 8.15 0.18 16.55
CA PRO A 388 7.75 1.55 16.30
C PRO A 388 8.95 2.45 16.04
N GLN A 389 8.88 3.29 15.01
CA GLN A 389 9.78 4.42 14.81
C GLN A 389 9.09 5.73 15.21
N THR A 390 9.87 6.78 15.46
CA THR A 390 9.37 8.15 15.59
C THR A 390 10.06 9.02 14.55
N VAL A 391 9.27 9.71 13.73
CA VAL A 391 9.73 10.53 12.61
C VAL A 391 9.18 11.95 12.78
N LYS A 392 10.03 12.95 12.55
CA LYS A 392 9.68 14.36 12.52
C LYS A 392 9.49 14.80 11.06
N VAL A 393 8.37 15.46 10.76
CA VAL A 393 8.05 15.97 9.42
C VAL A 393 7.83 17.48 9.52
N PRO A 394 8.77 18.32 8.99
CA PRO A 394 8.67 19.77 9.07
C PRO A 394 7.75 20.34 7.98
N LEU A 395 6.80 21.19 8.39
CA LEU A 395 5.98 22.03 7.51
C LEU A 395 6.49 23.48 7.56
N SER A 396 7.29 23.87 6.58
CA SER A 396 7.87 25.22 6.42
C SER A 396 7.25 25.96 5.23
N GLU A 397 6.01 26.41 5.41
CA GLU A 397 5.28 27.29 4.48
C GLU A 397 5.61 28.76 4.76
N SER A 398 5.57 29.61 3.73
CA SER A 398 5.79 31.06 3.87
C SER A 398 4.51 31.78 4.27
N LEU A 399 4.56 32.53 5.37
CA LEU A 399 3.41 33.19 5.99
C LEU A 399 3.11 34.53 5.30
N GLY A 400 2.80 34.49 4.01
CA GLY A 400 2.51 35.67 3.18
C GLY A 400 1.16 36.36 3.45
N ILE A 401 0.28 35.72 4.24
CA ILE A 401 -1.08 36.17 4.57
C ILE A 401 -1.22 36.32 6.09
N SER A 402 -1.58 37.51 6.54
CA SER A 402 -1.87 37.83 7.94
C SER A 402 -3.19 37.22 8.44
N GLY A 403 -3.33 37.06 9.76
CA GLY A 403 -4.50 36.47 10.41
C GLY A 403 -4.21 35.11 11.06
N LYS A 404 -5.22 34.23 11.14
CA LYS A 404 -5.11 32.96 11.88
C LYS A 404 -4.87 31.78 10.94
N TRP A 405 -3.79 31.06 11.23
CA TRP A 405 -3.41 29.80 10.61
C TRP A 405 -3.57 28.70 11.66
N ALA A 406 -4.42 27.70 11.42
CA ALA A 406 -4.61 26.57 12.31
C ALA A 406 -4.20 25.27 11.62
N PHE A 407 -3.43 24.42 12.30
CA PHE A 407 -3.01 23.09 11.83
C PHE A 407 -3.60 22.04 12.78
N SER A 408 -4.25 21.01 12.24
CA SER A 408 -4.78 19.89 13.05
C SER A 408 -4.60 18.54 12.36
N LEU A 409 -4.40 17.50 13.18
CA LEU A 409 -4.23 16.11 12.77
C LEU A 409 -5.58 15.39 12.76
N ASP A 410 -5.87 14.61 11.71
CA ASP A 410 -7.16 13.94 11.54
C ASP A 410 -7.04 12.40 11.60
N GLU A 411 -6.04 11.81 10.95
CA GLU A 411 -5.82 10.36 10.93
C GLU A 411 -4.33 10.01 10.78
N VAL A 412 -3.88 8.99 11.51
CA VAL A 412 -2.60 8.32 11.27
C VAL A 412 -2.81 6.82 11.02
N GLN A 413 -2.08 6.26 10.05
CA GLN A 413 -2.11 4.83 9.70
C GLN A 413 -0.69 4.24 9.69
N ASP A 414 -0.55 3.01 10.19
CA ASP A 414 0.71 2.24 10.13
C ASP A 414 0.80 1.30 8.93
N ALA A 415 1.99 0.73 8.70
CA ALA A 415 2.26 -0.20 7.61
C ALA A 415 1.49 -1.52 7.68
N PHE A 416 1.04 -1.93 8.88
CA PHE A 416 0.17 -3.09 9.05
C PHE A 416 -1.31 -2.77 8.80
N GLY A 417 -1.66 -1.50 8.56
CA GLY A 417 -3.00 -1.04 8.25
C GLY A 417 -3.80 -0.53 9.46
N ASN A 418 -3.25 -0.56 10.69
CA ASN A 418 -3.93 -0.02 11.87
C ASN A 418 -4.12 1.49 11.71
N LYS A 419 -5.33 1.99 11.98
CA LYS A 419 -5.69 3.40 11.90
C LYS A 419 -6.03 3.96 13.28
N VAL A 420 -5.62 5.19 13.54
CA VAL A 420 -6.08 6.01 14.66
C VAL A 420 -6.57 7.34 14.09
N SER A 421 -7.86 7.63 14.28
CA SER A 421 -8.49 8.89 13.89
C SER A 421 -8.76 9.77 15.10
N TYR A 422 -8.51 11.07 14.94
CA TYR A 422 -8.66 12.09 15.98
C TYR A 422 -9.99 12.81 15.78
N SER A 423 -10.90 12.74 16.77
CA SER A 423 -12.19 13.40 16.66
C SER A 423 -12.12 14.85 17.13
N LEU A 424 -13.04 15.71 16.65
CA LEU A 424 -13.19 17.08 17.16
C LEU A 424 -13.28 17.13 18.70
N LYS A 425 -13.99 16.15 19.30
CA LYS A 425 -14.11 16.02 20.76
C LYS A 425 -12.80 15.68 21.47
N ASP A 426 -11.76 15.25 20.77
CA ASP A 426 -10.43 14.99 21.32
C ASP A 426 -9.52 16.21 21.21
N HIS A 427 -9.71 17.04 20.18
CA HIS A 427 -9.17 18.41 20.15
C HIS A 427 -9.82 19.26 21.28
N ASP A 428 -11.15 19.24 21.45
CA ASP A 428 -11.87 20.00 22.48
C ASP A 428 -11.42 19.64 23.93
N LYS A 429 -10.99 18.39 24.17
CA LYS A 429 -10.50 17.94 25.48
C LYS A 429 -9.14 18.55 25.85
N GLN A 430 -8.43 19.13 24.89
CA GLN A 430 -7.05 19.60 25.05
C GLN A 430 -6.94 21.04 25.58
N GLU A 431 -7.99 21.87 25.47
CA GLU A 431 -8.02 23.21 26.07
C GLU A 431 -7.97 23.21 27.62
N LYS A 432 -8.05 22.03 28.25
CA LYS A 432 -8.00 21.87 29.71
C LYS A 432 -6.58 21.53 30.17
N PRO A 433 -5.90 22.40 30.95
CA PRO A 433 -4.45 22.35 31.22
C PRO A 433 -4.02 21.27 32.25
N ARG A 434 -4.64 20.09 32.25
CA ARG A 434 -4.34 18.98 33.18
C ARG A 434 -4.14 17.61 32.52
N ASN A 435 -4.29 17.50 31.19
CA ASN A 435 -4.20 16.21 30.50
C ASN A 435 -2.86 16.03 29.78
N LYS A 436 -2.22 14.86 29.95
CA LYS A 436 -1.05 14.40 29.18
C LYS A 436 -1.44 13.90 27.78
N ALA A 437 -2.29 14.65 27.07
CA ALA A 437 -2.73 14.29 25.72
C ALA A 437 -1.70 14.76 24.68
N PRO A 438 -1.46 14.02 23.57
CA PRO A 438 -0.63 14.48 22.47
C PRO A 438 -1.19 15.78 21.89
N HIS A 439 -0.36 16.75 21.53
CA HIS A 439 -0.82 18.01 20.94
C HIS A 439 -1.37 17.76 19.53
N LEU A 440 -2.69 17.83 19.35
CA LEU A 440 -3.35 17.51 18.06
C LEU A 440 -3.65 18.73 17.19
N HIS A 441 -3.53 19.94 17.77
CA HIS A 441 -3.88 21.20 17.13
C HIS A 441 -2.90 22.32 17.55
N GLN A 442 -2.46 23.13 16.59
CA GLN A 442 -1.59 24.30 16.79
C GLN A 442 -2.18 25.48 16.01
N VAL A 443 -2.32 26.63 16.68
CA VAL A 443 -2.68 27.90 16.04
C VAL A 443 -1.45 28.80 15.98
N ILE A 444 -1.29 29.49 14.85
CA ILE A 444 -0.33 30.58 14.65
C ILE A 444 -1.14 31.82 14.23
N THR A 445 -0.87 32.94 14.90
CA THR A 445 -1.36 34.26 14.51
C THR A 445 -0.24 34.99 13.77
N VAL A 446 -0.50 35.33 12.51
CA VAL A 446 0.43 36.01 11.62
C VAL A 446 0.11 37.50 11.63
N HIS A 447 0.99 38.28 12.25
CA HIS A 447 0.85 39.72 12.41
C HIS A 447 1.46 40.46 11.20
N GLU A 448 0.84 41.57 10.80
CA GLU A 448 1.43 42.46 9.80
C GLU A 448 2.63 43.21 10.37
N ARG A 449 3.59 43.57 9.50
CA ARG A 449 4.72 44.40 9.90
C ARG A 449 4.29 45.88 9.91
N PRO A 450 4.71 46.68 10.91
CA PRO A 450 4.45 48.11 10.93
C PRO A 450 5.30 48.82 9.87
N THR A 451 4.86 50.00 9.44
CA THR A 451 5.69 50.89 8.61
C THR A 451 5.64 52.32 9.13
N VAL A 452 6.72 53.08 8.93
CA VAL A 452 6.81 54.48 9.35
C VAL A 452 7.44 55.35 8.27
N VAL A 453 7.00 56.61 8.18
CA VAL A 453 7.56 57.66 7.30
C VAL A 453 7.31 59.04 7.92
N LEU A 454 8.13 60.04 7.58
CA LEU A 454 7.85 61.44 7.93
C LEU A 454 7.01 62.12 6.84
N GLY A 455 5.94 62.81 7.25
CA GLY A 455 5.13 63.64 6.37
C GLY A 455 5.67 65.07 6.29
N GLU A 456 5.66 65.68 5.10
CA GLU A 456 5.86 67.12 4.87
C GLU A 456 7.17 67.76 5.35
N CYS A 457 8.11 67.01 5.94
CA CYS A 457 9.47 67.43 6.26
C CYS A 457 10.52 66.54 5.58
N SER A 458 11.63 67.12 5.16
CA SER A 458 12.85 66.41 4.77
C SER A 458 14.08 67.32 4.94
N PRO A 459 15.34 66.85 4.77
CA PRO A 459 16.50 67.74 4.78
C PRO A 459 16.42 68.83 3.69
N GLN A 460 15.77 68.53 2.56
CA GLN A 460 15.56 69.49 1.46
C GLN A 460 14.33 70.39 1.69
N ARG A 461 13.46 70.05 2.64
CA ARG A 461 12.26 70.81 3.04
C ARG A 461 12.21 70.90 4.57
N PRO A 462 13.10 71.69 5.19
CA PRO A 462 13.25 71.72 6.64
C PRO A 462 12.01 72.29 7.33
N MET A 463 11.67 71.73 8.49
CA MET A 463 10.61 72.25 9.35
C MET A 463 11.14 73.50 10.08
N LYS A 464 10.55 74.66 9.78
CA LYS A 464 10.91 75.94 10.39
C LYS A 464 10.06 76.19 11.63
N VAL A 465 10.66 76.17 12.82
CA VAL A 465 9.97 76.33 14.12
C VAL A 465 10.50 77.56 14.85
N ALA A 466 9.61 78.46 15.23
CA ALA A 466 9.95 79.66 16.00
C ALA A 466 10.78 79.31 17.26
N LYS A 467 11.91 79.98 17.44
CA LYS A 467 12.89 79.70 18.49
C LYS A 467 12.23 79.63 19.87
N GLY A 468 12.51 78.53 20.58
CA GLY A 468 11.95 78.27 21.91
C GLY A 468 10.60 77.56 21.96
N ARG A 469 9.83 77.54 20.86
CA ARG A 469 8.58 76.74 20.72
C ARG A 469 8.88 75.32 20.27
N ASP A 470 7.91 74.42 20.48
CA ASP A 470 8.00 73.00 20.15
C ASP A 470 6.92 72.57 19.14
N ALA A 471 7.27 71.69 18.20
CA ALA A 471 6.40 71.21 17.12
C ALA A 471 6.33 69.68 17.14
N PRO A 472 5.20 69.04 16.77
CA PRO A 472 5.14 67.59 16.66
C PRO A 472 5.98 67.11 15.47
N LEU A 473 6.90 66.16 15.70
CA LEU A 473 7.59 65.45 14.61
C LEU A 473 6.53 64.76 13.73
N PRO A 474 6.53 64.95 12.40
CA PRO A 474 5.34 64.68 11.56
C PRO A 474 5.26 63.20 11.13
N ILE A 475 5.39 62.29 12.09
CA ILE A 475 5.30 60.84 11.89
C ILE A 475 3.96 60.45 11.27
N ARG A 476 4.01 59.53 10.30
CA ARG A 476 2.85 58.80 9.76
C ARG A 476 3.11 57.30 9.89
N LEU A 477 2.27 56.63 10.67
CA LEU A 477 2.26 55.17 10.81
C LEU A 477 1.42 54.49 9.73
N GLY A 478 1.84 53.28 9.36
CA GLY A 478 1.13 52.37 8.47
C GLY A 478 1.47 50.90 8.75
N SER A 479 1.23 50.07 7.74
CA SER A 479 1.44 48.62 7.77
C SER A 479 1.78 48.09 6.38
N THR A 480 2.42 46.93 6.29
CA THR A 480 2.60 46.17 5.04
C THR A 480 1.31 45.54 4.49
N GLY A 481 0.24 45.51 5.30
CA GLY A 481 -1.05 44.92 4.97
C GLY A 481 -2.06 45.87 4.33
N LYS A 482 -3.26 45.36 4.04
CA LYS A 482 -4.43 46.19 3.73
C LYS A 482 -5.09 46.79 5.00
N GLY A 483 -4.61 46.44 6.19
CA GLY A 483 -5.25 46.64 7.49
C GLY A 483 -4.89 47.93 8.25
N GLY A 484 -4.59 49.03 7.57
CA GLY A 484 -4.48 50.36 8.20
C GLY A 484 -3.39 50.48 9.30
N VAL A 485 -3.77 51.11 10.42
CA VAL A 485 -2.95 51.23 11.63
C VAL A 485 -3.36 50.12 12.60
N LEU A 486 -2.38 49.45 13.20
CA LEU A 486 -2.58 48.36 14.16
C LEU A 486 -3.18 48.88 15.47
N GLU A 487 -4.02 48.08 16.14
CA GLU A 487 -4.60 48.42 17.45
C GLU A 487 -3.60 48.31 18.63
N SER A 488 -2.37 47.84 18.35
CA SER A 488 -1.29 47.67 19.34
C SER A 488 -0.37 48.89 19.43
N PRO A 489 0.28 49.14 20.59
CA PRO A 489 1.28 50.20 20.71
C PRO A 489 2.47 49.92 19.80
N TYR A 490 2.83 50.93 19.02
CA TYR A 490 4.08 50.98 18.26
C TYR A 490 5.21 51.43 19.18
N GLN A 491 6.42 50.98 18.92
CA GLN A 491 7.68 51.58 19.39
C GLN A 491 8.39 52.18 18.19
N ILE A 492 8.88 53.42 18.31
CA ILE A 492 9.58 54.14 17.25
C ILE A 492 10.88 54.69 17.83
N GLU A 493 11.98 54.42 17.14
CA GLU A 493 13.29 54.96 17.48
C GLU A 493 13.69 56.03 16.46
N TYR A 494 14.32 57.10 16.95
CA TYR A 494 14.89 58.13 16.09
C TYR A 494 16.21 58.67 16.65
N GLN A 495 17.10 59.06 15.74
CA GLN A 495 18.37 59.69 16.05
C GLN A 495 18.26 61.21 15.93
N PHE A 496 18.90 61.94 16.83
CA PHE A 496 19.00 63.40 16.82
C PHE A 496 20.46 63.86 16.87
N THR A 497 20.84 64.80 15.99
CA THR A 497 22.11 65.54 16.05
C THR A 497 21.83 67.04 15.91
N PRO A 498 22.30 67.90 16.85
CA PRO A 498 22.16 69.35 16.76
C PRO A 498 22.78 69.93 15.48
N GLU A 499 22.22 71.01 14.93
CA GLU A 499 22.63 71.59 13.64
C GLU A 499 24.13 71.96 13.60
N GLY A 500 24.71 72.39 14.72
CA GLY A 500 26.13 72.72 14.84
C GLY A 500 27.09 71.53 14.92
N GLU A 501 26.58 70.31 15.11
CA GLU A 501 27.35 69.06 15.20
C GLU A 501 27.21 68.17 13.97
N LEU A 502 26.44 68.58 12.95
CA LEU A 502 26.28 67.84 11.69
C LEU A 502 27.58 67.76 10.88
N THR A 503 27.73 66.70 10.10
CA THR A 503 28.88 66.56 9.18
C THR A 503 28.82 67.59 8.04
N PRO A 504 29.94 67.86 7.33
CA PRO A 504 29.92 68.66 6.10
C PRO A 504 29.01 68.09 4.99
N SER A 505 28.68 66.79 5.02
CA SER A 505 27.74 66.16 4.08
C SER A 505 26.26 66.37 4.43
N GLY A 506 25.96 67.02 5.56
CA GLY A 506 24.59 67.21 6.07
C GLY A 506 24.03 66.01 6.84
N ASP A 507 24.90 65.18 7.42
CA ASP A 507 24.54 63.93 8.09
C ASP A 507 24.73 63.98 9.61
N HIS A 508 24.14 62.98 10.28
CA HIS A 508 24.48 62.64 11.67
C HIS A 508 25.99 62.39 11.83
N SER A 509 26.56 62.99 12.86
CA SER A 509 27.92 62.71 13.34
C SER A 509 27.90 61.64 14.44
N SER A 510 29.07 61.25 14.93
CA SER A 510 29.23 60.24 15.99
C SER A 510 28.67 60.64 17.37
N THR A 511 28.16 61.87 17.54
CA THR A 511 27.49 62.35 18.76
C THR A 511 25.96 62.21 18.72
N ALA A 512 25.41 61.60 17.67
CA ALA A 512 23.97 61.38 17.52
C ALA A 512 23.35 60.64 18.72
N ARG A 513 22.25 61.19 19.25
CA ARG A 513 21.50 60.63 20.38
C ARG A 513 20.32 59.82 19.85
N THR A 514 20.14 58.59 20.30
CA THR A 514 18.96 57.77 19.95
C THR A 514 17.91 57.90 21.04
N GLU A 515 16.71 58.31 20.66
CA GLU A 515 15.51 58.41 21.51
C GLU A 515 14.51 57.32 21.08
N SER A 516 13.75 56.76 22.04
CA SER A 516 12.74 55.73 21.79
C SER A 516 11.40 56.11 22.42
N VAL A 517 10.34 56.09 21.62
CA VAL A 517 9.01 56.59 21.99
C VAL A 517 7.94 55.57 21.60
N SER A 518 6.99 55.31 22.49
CA SER A 518 5.82 54.47 22.18
C SER A 518 4.61 55.32 21.81
N MET A 519 3.92 54.91 20.73
CA MET A 519 2.74 55.60 20.19
C MET A 519 1.59 54.62 20.00
N LYS A 520 0.38 54.96 20.47
CA LYS A 520 -0.85 54.18 20.22
C LYS A 520 -1.70 54.72 19.08
N SER A 521 -1.47 55.96 18.65
CA SER A 521 -2.14 56.55 17.48
C SER A 521 -1.24 57.60 16.81
N ASN A 522 -1.64 58.03 15.61
CA ASN A 522 -1.00 59.13 14.87
C ASN A 522 -1.15 60.50 15.55
N ASP A 523 -1.79 60.60 16.72
CA ASP A 523 -1.99 61.85 17.48
C ASP A 523 -0.93 62.03 18.58
N GLN A 524 -0.35 60.92 19.07
CA GLN A 524 0.61 60.89 20.18
C GLN A 524 2.06 61.19 19.71
N ARG A 525 2.24 62.16 18.81
CA ARG A 525 3.55 62.43 18.20
C ARG A 525 4.54 63.06 19.20
N PRO A 526 5.82 62.64 19.20
CA PRO A 526 6.84 63.31 20.01
C PRO A 526 7.01 64.76 19.55
N ARG A 527 7.21 65.67 20.50
CA ARG A 527 7.39 67.11 20.23
C ARG A 527 8.87 67.48 20.28
N ILE A 528 9.33 68.08 19.19
CA ILE A 528 10.73 68.46 18.92
C ILE A 528 10.87 69.98 18.91
N LYS A 529 12.08 70.48 19.20
CA LYS A 529 12.32 71.90 19.52
C LYS A 529 13.69 72.43 19.11
N GLU A 530 14.73 71.61 19.23
CA GLU A 530 16.12 72.00 18.99
C GLU A 530 16.48 71.89 17.51
N ALA A 531 17.18 72.90 16.96
CA ALA A 531 17.63 72.87 15.58
C ALA A 531 18.64 71.73 15.35
N GLY A 532 18.40 70.92 14.32
CA GLY A 532 19.17 69.73 14.02
C GLY A 532 18.44 68.70 13.17
N LEU A 533 19.14 67.61 12.88
CA LEU A 533 18.62 66.51 12.06
C LEU A 533 17.96 65.47 12.97
N TYR A 534 16.72 65.11 12.66
CA TYR A 534 15.95 64.03 13.30
C TYR A 534 15.70 62.91 12.28
N THR A 535 16.23 61.70 12.47
CA THR A 535 16.06 60.57 11.53
C THR A 535 15.47 59.35 12.21
N LEU A 536 14.38 58.82 11.66
CA LEU A 536 13.78 57.56 12.12
C LEU A 536 14.74 56.39 11.86
N SER A 537 15.08 55.62 12.89
CA SER A 537 15.99 54.48 12.81
C SER A 537 15.28 53.12 12.81
N ALA A 538 14.18 52.98 13.56
CA ALA A 538 13.41 51.73 13.63
C ALA A 538 11.92 51.96 13.95
N VAL A 539 11.09 50.97 13.59
CA VAL A 539 9.71 50.85 14.05
C VAL A 539 9.39 49.39 14.38
N ALA A 540 8.71 49.17 15.51
CA ALA A 540 8.27 47.86 15.97
C ALA A 540 6.83 47.89 16.50
N SER A 541 6.16 46.75 16.44
CA SER A 541 4.96 46.44 17.22
C SER A 541 5.29 45.44 18.33
N GLU A 542 4.32 45.06 19.16
CA GLU A 542 4.51 44.06 20.24
C GLU A 542 5.16 42.74 19.77
N TYR A 543 4.96 42.35 18.51
CA TYR A 543 5.47 41.08 17.96
C TYR A 543 6.41 41.23 16.75
N CYS A 544 6.38 42.36 16.04
CA CYS A 544 7.03 42.48 14.73
C CYS A 544 7.83 43.75 14.54
N LEU A 545 9.11 43.57 14.18
CA LEU A 545 9.94 44.61 13.54
C LEU A 545 9.38 44.93 12.15
N GLY A 546 9.42 46.21 11.79
CA GLY A 546 8.94 46.72 10.51
C GLY A 546 9.83 47.78 9.88
N ASP A 547 9.32 48.44 8.85
CA ASP A 547 10.14 49.12 7.85
C ASP A 547 10.04 50.65 7.92
N VAL A 548 11.20 51.31 7.89
CA VAL A 548 11.33 52.77 7.77
C VAL A 548 11.41 53.16 6.29
N ASN A 549 10.45 53.96 5.83
CA ASN A 549 10.37 54.47 4.46
C ASN A 549 10.88 55.92 4.38
N GLU A 550 11.31 56.33 3.18
CA GLU A 550 11.77 57.68 2.92
C GLU A 550 10.60 58.67 2.64
N PRO A 551 10.67 59.93 3.12
CA PRO A 551 11.77 60.50 3.91
C PRO A 551 11.77 59.99 5.36
N SER A 552 12.93 59.47 5.78
CA SER A 552 13.20 59.02 7.15
C SER A 552 13.78 60.13 8.02
N SER A 553 14.48 61.10 7.40
CA SER A 553 15.06 62.28 8.05
C SER A 553 14.17 63.54 7.92
N CYS A 554 14.16 64.37 8.96
CA CYS A 554 13.60 65.73 8.98
C CYS A 554 14.62 66.68 9.61
N LEU A 555 14.94 67.76 8.90
CA LEU A 555 15.79 68.83 9.43
C LEU A 555 14.89 69.89 10.09
N LEU A 556 15.04 70.09 11.40
CA LEU A 556 14.41 71.20 12.11
C LEU A 556 15.36 72.39 12.08
N GLN A 557 14.87 73.55 11.65
CA GLN A 557 15.57 74.82 11.75
C GLN A 557 14.81 75.75 12.70
N ASN A 558 15.54 76.50 13.54
CA ASN A 558 14.98 77.63 14.28
C ASN A 558 15.41 78.93 13.58
N PRO A 559 14.55 79.56 12.75
CA PRO A 559 14.93 80.79 12.06
C PRO A 559 15.24 81.92 13.04
N PRO A 560 16.16 82.85 12.71
CA PRO A 560 16.41 84.02 13.53
C PRO A 560 15.15 84.89 13.67
N GLU A 561 15.01 85.56 14.81
CA GLU A 561 13.90 86.47 15.09
C GLU A 561 13.94 87.67 14.10
N PRO A 562 12.79 88.14 13.61
CA PRO A 562 12.74 89.10 12.52
C PRO A 562 13.23 90.47 12.97
N SER A 563 14.27 90.97 12.33
CA SER A 563 14.85 92.29 12.64
C SER A 563 15.03 93.14 11.39
N LEU A 564 14.89 94.44 11.57
CA LEU A 564 14.88 95.44 10.51
C LEU A 564 15.97 96.49 10.77
N LYS A 565 16.78 96.77 9.75
CA LYS A 565 17.61 97.98 9.69
C LYS A 565 17.19 98.79 8.48
N LEU A 566 17.15 100.11 8.67
CA LEU A 566 16.74 101.07 7.64
C LEU A 566 17.96 101.81 7.10
N GLN A 567 17.95 102.06 5.79
CA GLN A 567 18.76 103.09 5.17
C GLN A 567 17.84 103.93 4.28
N THR A 568 18.11 105.24 4.19
CA THR A 568 17.26 106.18 3.45
C THR A 568 18.00 106.78 2.29
N GLU A 569 17.32 106.84 1.16
CA GLU A 569 17.81 107.44 -0.06
C GLU A 569 16.67 108.08 -0.89
N GLU A 570 16.89 108.30 -2.19
CA GLU A 570 16.62 109.60 -2.79
C GLU A 570 16.40 109.55 -4.34
N ILE A 571 15.60 110.48 -4.94
CA ILE A 571 14.79 110.23 -6.17
C ILE A 571 14.32 111.45 -7.08
N PHE A 572 14.96 112.63 -7.14
CA PHE A 572 14.33 113.92 -7.58
C PHE A 572 13.55 113.88 -8.91
N ASP A 573 12.59 114.82 -9.01
CA ASP A 573 12.07 115.23 -10.31
C ASP A 573 13.18 115.80 -11.22
N LYS A 574 13.22 115.29 -12.46
CA LYS A 574 14.34 115.39 -13.41
C LYS A 574 14.56 116.79 -13.98
N CYS A 575 13.64 117.73 -13.73
CA CYS A 575 13.73 119.11 -14.22
C CYS A 575 13.90 120.18 -13.13
N ALA A 576 13.84 119.81 -11.84
CA ALA A 576 13.61 120.79 -10.77
C ALA A 576 14.58 120.77 -9.58
N HIS A 577 15.47 119.76 -9.45
CA HIS A 577 16.29 119.55 -8.24
C HIS A 577 15.46 119.63 -6.95
N LYS A 578 14.28 119.00 -6.94
CA LYS A 578 13.25 119.18 -5.90
C LYS A 578 12.55 117.88 -5.46
N ALA A 579 12.15 117.90 -4.19
CA ALA A 579 11.95 116.74 -3.33
C ALA A 579 10.55 116.09 -3.43
N ILE A 580 10.47 114.90 -4.04
CA ILE A 580 9.20 114.20 -4.33
C ILE A 580 8.90 112.92 -3.51
N GLY A 581 9.87 112.32 -2.80
CA GLY A 581 9.65 111.07 -2.05
C GLY A 581 10.90 110.56 -1.32
N LEU A 582 10.72 109.72 -0.30
CA LEU A 582 11.82 109.03 0.40
C LEU A 582 11.93 107.58 -0.06
N ARG A 583 13.09 107.16 -0.54
CA ARG A 583 13.35 105.78 -0.93
C ARG A 583 13.97 105.04 0.25
N VAL A 584 13.21 104.15 0.87
CA VAL A 584 13.63 103.45 2.10
C VAL A 584 14.08 102.04 1.77
N ASP A 585 15.36 101.76 2.03
CA ASP A 585 15.98 100.44 1.97
C ASP A 585 15.74 99.69 3.29
N PHE A 586 15.10 98.52 3.18
CA PHE A 586 14.82 97.61 4.28
C PHE A 586 15.83 96.46 4.27
N PHE A 587 16.80 96.49 5.17
CA PHE A 587 17.69 95.36 5.41
C PHE A 587 17.07 94.45 6.46
N LEU A 588 16.61 93.28 6.02
CA LEU A 588 15.81 92.35 6.81
C LEU A 588 16.63 91.12 7.20
N THR A 589 16.43 90.64 8.41
CA THR A 589 16.89 89.32 8.87
C THR A 589 15.68 88.54 9.33
N GLY A 590 15.56 87.26 8.96
CA GLY A 590 14.39 86.41 9.23
C GLY A 590 14.09 85.50 8.03
N THR A 591 12.85 85.03 7.90
CA THR A 591 12.37 84.19 6.80
C THR A 591 11.35 84.93 5.93
N PRO A 592 11.67 85.35 4.70
CA PRO A 592 10.71 86.00 3.81
C PRO A 592 9.54 85.06 3.43
N PRO A 593 8.36 85.61 3.05
CA PRO A 593 8.07 87.04 2.90
C PRO A 593 7.91 87.76 4.24
N PHE A 594 8.27 89.04 4.25
CA PHE A 594 8.11 89.96 5.37
C PHE A 594 6.96 90.93 5.13
N ASP A 595 6.21 91.25 6.17
CA ASP A 595 5.21 92.32 6.19
C ASP A 595 5.62 93.34 7.27
N ILE A 596 5.98 94.55 6.86
CA ILE A 596 6.48 95.63 7.72
C ILE A 596 5.38 96.68 7.89
N GLN A 597 5.04 97.03 9.13
CA GLN A 597 4.05 98.07 9.45
C GLN A 597 4.74 99.36 9.92
N TYR A 598 4.31 100.49 9.37
CA TYR A 598 4.77 101.82 9.73
C TYR A 598 3.60 102.80 9.93
N ILE A 599 3.87 103.89 10.65
CA ILE A 599 2.94 105.00 10.86
C ILE A 599 3.58 106.26 10.26
N MET A 600 2.92 106.85 9.28
CA MET A 600 3.30 108.16 8.71
C MET A 600 2.62 109.26 9.53
N GLU A 601 3.39 110.21 10.06
CA GLU A 601 2.91 111.38 10.79
C GLU A 601 3.24 112.67 10.02
N ARG A 602 2.23 113.51 9.74
CA ARG A 602 2.44 114.80 9.06
C ARG A 602 2.73 115.91 10.08
N LYS A 603 3.96 116.44 10.04
CA LYS A 603 4.55 117.34 11.06
C LYS A 603 3.82 118.69 11.23
N GLN A 604 2.92 119.04 10.30
CA GLN A 604 2.08 120.26 10.33
C GLN A 604 0.63 120.02 10.80
N THR A 605 0.13 118.77 10.82
CA THR A 605 -1.29 118.49 11.16
C THR A 605 -1.47 117.41 12.23
N GLY A 606 -0.42 116.68 12.62
CA GLY A 606 -0.49 115.61 13.61
C GLY A 606 -1.28 114.36 13.17
N GLN A 607 -1.78 114.35 11.93
CA GLN A 607 -2.49 113.21 11.35
C GLN A 607 -1.53 112.02 11.17
N ARG A 608 -2.01 110.83 11.55
CA ARG A 608 -1.27 109.57 11.54
C ARG A 608 -1.98 108.53 10.68
N ASP A 609 -1.35 108.13 9.58
CA ASP A 609 -1.84 107.09 8.67
C ASP A 609 -0.97 105.82 8.81
N VAL A 610 -1.57 104.63 8.82
CA VAL A 610 -0.83 103.35 8.90
C VAL A 610 -0.56 102.82 7.50
N GLY A 611 0.71 102.52 7.22
CA GLY A 611 1.15 101.92 5.96
C GLY A 611 1.80 100.55 6.17
N PHE A 612 1.81 99.75 5.11
CA PHE A 612 2.43 98.43 5.09
C PHE A 612 3.40 98.32 3.90
N VAL A 613 4.55 97.69 4.11
CA VAL A 613 5.49 97.30 3.05
C VAL A 613 5.66 95.78 3.10
N LYS A 614 5.33 95.10 2.00
CA LYS A 614 5.62 93.67 1.83
C LYS A 614 6.94 93.48 1.09
N VAL A 615 7.77 92.55 1.55
CA VAL A 615 9.09 92.25 0.98
C VAL A 615 9.30 90.74 0.84
N ASP A 616 9.47 90.27 -0.39
CA ASP A 616 9.64 88.84 -0.73
C ASP A 616 11.12 88.36 -0.74
N GLY A 617 12.01 89.10 -0.05
CA GLY A 617 13.46 88.86 0.02
C GLY A 617 14.10 89.41 1.31
N LEU A 618 15.42 89.27 1.45
CA LEU A 618 16.17 89.77 2.63
C LEU A 618 16.59 91.25 2.50
N ARG A 619 16.41 91.84 1.32
CA ARG A 619 16.45 93.29 1.11
C ARG A 619 15.17 93.71 0.39
N GLY A 620 14.51 94.72 0.93
CA GLY A 620 13.37 95.38 0.29
C GLY A 620 13.67 96.85 0.06
N GLN A 621 12.86 97.49 -0.78
CA GLN A 621 12.87 98.95 -0.88
C GLN A 621 11.49 99.45 -1.29
N ALA A 622 10.99 100.48 -0.61
CA ALA A 622 9.75 101.17 -0.97
C ALA A 622 9.98 102.67 -1.11
N ASP A 623 9.33 103.26 -2.10
CA ASP A 623 9.36 104.70 -2.33
C ASP A 623 8.18 105.34 -1.58
N LEU A 624 8.45 105.80 -0.36
CA LEU A 624 7.52 106.53 0.49
C LEU A 624 7.28 107.93 -0.11
N THR A 625 6.31 107.97 -1.02
CA THR A 625 5.95 109.14 -1.83
C THR A 625 4.65 109.75 -1.28
N PRO A 626 4.73 110.77 -0.39
CA PRO A 626 3.54 111.40 0.16
C PRO A 626 2.80 112.17 -0.94
N LYS A 627 1.50 111.94 -1.08
CA LYS A 627 0.66 112.51 -2.17
C LYS A 627 0.46 114.02 -2.12
N THR A 628 0.99 114.70 -1.11
CA THR A 628 0.87 116.15 -0.89
C THR A 628 2.14 116.69 -0.27
N GLU A 629 2.54 117.91 -0.64
CA GLU A 629 3.76 118.56 -0.13
C GLU A 629 3.74 118.74 1.40
N GLY A 630 4.90 118.66 2.06
CA GLY A 630 5.05 118.84 3.50
C GLY A 630 6.19 118.01 4.11
N GLN A 631 6.47 118.24 5.40
CA GLN A 631 7.39 117.41 6.17
C GLN A 631 6.64 116.24 6.83
N TYR A 632 7.16 115.03 6.63
CA TYR A 632 6.61 113.78 7.15
C TYR A 632 7.64 113.05 8.01
N LYS A 633 7.15 112.38 9.05
CA LYS A 633 7.89 111.39 9.83
C LYS A 633 7.34 110.00 9.58
N TYR A 634 8.21 109.00 9.48
CA TYR A 634 7.81 107.60 9.35
C TYR A 634 8.32 106.80 10.55
N TYR A 635 7.40 106.21 11.32
CA TYR A 635 7.68 105.41 12.52
C TYR A 635 7.46 103.92 12.24
N PHE A 636 8.48 103.09 12.35
CA PHE A 636 8.35 101.64 12.09
C PHE A 636 8.00 100.89 13.37
N THR A 637 6.89 100.15 13.38
CA THR A 637 6.29 99.63 14.62
C THR A 637 6.37 98.11 14.76
N GLU A 638 6.03 97.37 13.70
CA GLU A 638 5.88 95.93 13.74
C GLU A 638 6.42 95.28 12.46
N ILE A 639 6.99 94.08 12.61
CA ILE A 639 7.48 93.25 11.51
C ILE A 639 6.89 91.84 11.68
N SER A 640 6.38 91.29 10.59
CA SER A 640 6.07 89.86 10.47
C SER A 640 6.97 89.23 9.43
N ASP A 641 7.28 87.95 9.59
CA ASP A 641 7.94 87.11 8.59
C ASP A 641 7.14 85.80 8.39
N ALA A 642 7.65 84.81 7.65
CA ALA A 642 6.94 83.55 7.44
C ALA A 642 6.72 82.71 8.71
N THR A 643 7.52 82.91 9.77
CA THR A 643 7.60 82.08 10.99
C THR A 643 7.10 82.83 12.24
N TYR A 644 7.37 84.14 12.33
CA TYR A 644 7.04 85.02 13.44
C TYR A 644 6.05 86.09 12.96
N LYS A 645 4.88 86.20 13.62
CA LYS A 645 3.85 87.19 13.27
C LYS A 645 3.75 88.27 14.35
N ALA A 646 3.55 89.52 13.92
CA ALA A 646 3.42 90.71 14.77
C ALA A 646 4.55 90.88 15.80
N HIS A 647 5.82 90.78 15.37
CA HIS A 647 6.97 91.06 16.22
C HIS A 647 7.16 92.57 16.36
N SER A 648 7.20 93.08 17.60
CA SER A 648 7.19 94.52 17.89
C SER A 648 8.61 95.11 17.90
N ILE A 649 8.90 95.96 16.92
CA ILE A 649 10.18 96.70 16.78
C ILE A 649 10.12 98.12 17.36
N ARG A 650 9.03 98.48 18.04
CA ARG A 650 8.83 99.80 18.70
C ARG A 650 9.93 100.16 19.73
N HIS A 651 10.75 99.20 20.15
CA HIS A 651 11.87 99.38 21.07
C HIS A 651 13.17 99.85 20.38
N GLN A 652 13.14 100.10 19.07
CA GLN A 652 14.33 100.41 18.24
C GLN A 652 14.34 101.85 17.70
N ASP A 653 13.33 102.67 18.03
CA ASP A 653 13.18 104.09 17.67
C ASP A 653 13.52 104.43 16.20
N LEU A 654 13.10 103.53 15.29
CA LEU A 654 13.29 103.64 13.85
C LEU A 654 12.38 104.73 13.26
N VAL A 655 12.93 105.95 13.09
CA VAL A 655 12.22 107.14 12.59
C VAL A 655 12.97 107.82 11.43
N LEU A 656 12.26 108.24 10.38
CA LEU A 656 12.83 108.87 9.17
C LEU A 656 12.18 110.23 8.83
N GLU A 657 12.95 111.15 8.26
CA GLU A 657 12.54 112.43 7.60
C GLU A 657 13.20 112.50 6.19
N GLN A 658 12.87 113.47 5.30
CA GLN A 658 12.99 113.28 3.82
C GLN A 658 13.61 114.43 2.96
N ASP A 659 14.68 114.12 2.18
CA ASP A 659 15.17 114.84 0.95
C ASP A 659 15.78 113.84 -0.13
N VAL A 660 16.23 114.27 -1.35
CA VAL A 660 15.96 113.49 -2.61
C VAL A 660 16.95 113.47 -3.90
N LYS A 661 18.32 113.46 -3.91
CA LYS A 661 19.32 112.93 -4.97
C LYS A 661 19.22 113.36 -6.47
N PRO A 662 19.09 112.57 -7.61
CA PRO A 662 19.18 111.12 -7.99
C PRO A 662 20.32 110.76 -9.05
N SER A 663 20.63 109.49 -9.39
CA SER A 663 21.50 109.13 -10.58
C SER A 663 21.48 107.66 -11.16
N ALA A 664 22.59 106.89 -11.16
CA ALA A 664 22.97 105.84 -12.17
C ALA A 664 22.38 104.40 -12.00
N HIS A 665 22.88 103.33 -12.67
CA HIS A 665 22.38 101.93 -12.49
C HIS A 665 23.26 100.74 -13.02
N ALA A 666 23.03 99.51 -12.50
CA ALA A 666 23.48 98.22 -13.06
C ALA A 666 22.59 97.04 -12.58
N SER A 667 22.53 95.92 -13.32
CA SER A 667 21.53 94.84 -13.10
C SER A 667 21.97 93.43 -13.51
N PHE A 668 21.37 92.37 -12.95
CA PHE A 668 21.63 90.98 -13.35
C PHE A 668 21.03 90.65 -14.73
N VAL A 669 21.80 89.96 -15.59
CA VAL A 669 21.36 89.50 -16.93
C VAL A 669 20.30 88.40 -16.83
N ASN A 670 20.39 87.53 -15.82
CA ASN A 670 19.35 86.55 -15.50
C ASN A 670 19.23 86.35 -13.98
N LYS A 671 18.03 86.58 -13.44
CA LYS A 671 17.67 86.48 -12.02
C LYS A 671 17.06 85.12 -11.63
N SER A 672 16.94 84.16 -12.55
CA SER A 672 16.36 82.85 -12.27
C SER A 672 17.07 82.18 -11.08
N PRO A 673 16.36 81.75 -10.02
CA PRO A 673 16.98 81.08 -8.88
C PRO A 673 17.78 79.85 -9.32
N LYS A 674 19.02 79.73 -8.86
CA LYS A 674 19.90 78.59 -9.20
C LYS A 674 19.93 77.60 -8.04
N GLN A 675 19.66 76.33 -8.33
CA GLN A 675 19.73 75.22 -7.38
C GLN A 675 21.03 74.45 -7.64
N ILE A 676 21.90 74.33 -6.64
CA ILE A 676 23.23 73.70 -6.77
C ILE A 676 23.51 72.71 -5.63
N CYS A 677 24.53 71.86 -5.80
CA CYS A 677 24.93 70.85 -4.83
C CYS A 677 25.88 71.42 -3.76
N ILE A 678 26.10 70.67 -2.67
CA ILE A 678 27.14 71.02 -1.69
C ILE A 678 28.51 70.84 -2.37
N ASP A 679 29.38 71.83 -2.17
CA ASP A 679 30.72 71.99 -2.75
C ASP A 679 30.77 72.50 -4.21
N ASP A 680 29.65 72.90 -4.81
CA ASP A 680 29.62 73.55 -6.14
C ASP A 680 29.96 75.06 -6.06
N SER A 681 30.55 75.62 -7.12
CA SER A 681 30.54 77.06 -7.42
C SER A 681 29.36 77.44 -8.33
N VAL A 682 28.97 78.72 -8.35
CA VAL A 682 27.92 79.21 -9.25
C VAL A 682 28.28 80.57 -9.85
N LYS A 683 27.92 80.77 -11.12
CA LYS A 683 28.21 81.99 -11.88
C LYS A 683 26.99 82.87 -12.17
N PHE A 684 27.14 84.19 -12.18
CA PHE A 684 26.09 85.17 -12.49
C PHE A 684 26.57 86.34 -13.35
N GLY A 685 25.96 86.50 -14.53
CA GLY A 685 26.20 87.64 -15.43
C GLY A 685 25.46 88.91 -15.03
N ILE A 686 26.13 90.05 -15.18
CA ILE A 686 25.69 91.41 -14.83
C ILE A 686 25.83 92.33 -16.05
N GLU A 687 24.89 93.25 -16.24
CA GLU A 687 24.88 94.33 -17.22
C GLU A 687 25.03 95.70 -16.50
N PHE A 688 25.83 96.61 -17.04
CA PHE A 688 26.10 97.93 -16.46
C PHE A 688 25.59 99.08 -17.35
N ARG A 689 25.04 100.14 -16.74
CA ARG A 689 24.45 101.29 -17.44
C ARG A 689 25.04 102.61 -16.91
N GLY A 690 26.05 103.10 -17.62
CA GLY A 690 26.85 104.29 -17.34
C GLY A 690 28.08 104.31 -18.25
N GLU A 691 29.11 105.06 -17.89
CA GLU A 691 30.41 105.07 -18.58
C GLU A 691 31.43 104.24 -17.79
N GLY A 692 32.13 103.35 -18.51
CA GLY A 692 33.12 102.43 -17.93
C GLY A 692 34.56 102.97 -17.99
N PRO A 693 35.48 102.50 -17.13
CA PRO A 693 35.35 101.33 -16.26
C PRO A 693 34.53 101.52 -14.97
N PHE A 694 33.77 100.49 -14.63
CA PHE A 694 32.96 100.44 -13.40
C PHE A 694 33.70 99.83 -12.21
N SER A 695 33.27 100.17 -11.00
CA SER A 695 33.58 99.42 -9.76
C SER A 695 32.29 98.88 -9.14
N LEU A 696 32.25 97.58 -8.85
CA LEU A 696 31.08 96.88 -8.30
C LEU A 696 31.36 96.44 -6.86
N GLN A 697 30.45 96.73 -5.95
CA GLN A 697 30.37 96.12 -4.63
C GLN A 697 29.17 95.17 -4.58
N TYR A 698 29.37 93.96 -4.08
CA TYR A 698 28.31 92.96 -3.87
C TYR A 698 28.55 92.21 -2.56
N GLU A 699 27.52 91.53 -2.06
CA GLU A 699 27.58 90.70 -0.86
C GLU A 699 26.96 89.33 -1.12
N LEU A 700 27.56 88.28 -0.55
CA LEU A 700 26.96 86.96 -0.45
C LEU A 700 26.35 86.81 0.95
N VAL A 701 25.04 86.59 1.02
CA VAL A 701 24.25 86.57 2.26
C VAL A 701 23.73 85.17 2.52
N ARG A 702 23.95 84.63 3.74
CA ARG A 702 23.42 83.34 4.22
C ARG A 702 22.93 83.51 5.66
N GLY A 703 21.61 83.58 5.86
CA GLY A 703 21.03 83.87 7.17
C GLY A 703 21.47 85.25 7.68
N SER A 704 22.10 85.30 8.86
CA SER A 704 22.70 86.53 9.42
C SER A 704 24.13 86.82 8.95
N GLN A 705 24.78 85.90 8.22
CA GLN A 705 26.15 86.07 7.75
C GLN A 705 26.14 86.79 6.39
N ARG A 706 26.94 87.86 6.27
CA ARG A 706 27.11 88.68 5.06
C ARG A 706 28.60 88.77 4.73
N ILE A 707 28.99 88.37 3.53
CA ILE A 707 30.38 88.40 3.06
C ILE A 707 30.48 89.42 1.93
N PRO A 708 31.07 90.61 2.16
CA PRO A 708 31.17 91.66 1.16
C PRO A 708 32.40 91.48 0.25
N HIS A 709 32.23 91.77 -1.04
CA HIS A 709 33.26 91.72 -2.08
C HIS A 709 33.27 93.02 -2.89
N LYS A 710 34.43 93.40 -3.44
CA LYS A 710 34.58 94.57 -4.31
C LYS A 710 35.44 94.22 -5.53
N ILE A 711 34.96 94.60 -6.71
CA ILE A 711 35.64 94.46 -8.00
C ILE A 711 35.82 95.86 -8.60
N ASN A 712 36.94 96.11 -9.27
CA ASN A 712 37.30 97.39 -9.88
C ASN A 712 37.71 97.18 -11.34
N ASP A 713 37.80 98.27 -12.11
CA ASP A 713 38.32 98.28 -13.49
C ASP A 713 37.50 97.40 -14.48
N ILE A 714 36.18 97.34 -14.29
CA ILE A 714 35.26 96.60 -15.17
C ILE A 714 35.05 97.42 -16.45
N LYS A 715 35.90 97.19 -17.45
CA LYS A 715 35.92 97.93 -18.73
C LYS A 715 34.81 97.58 -19.73
N GLY A 716 34.10 96.47 -19.52
CA GLY A 716 32.99 96.06 -20.38
C GLY A 716 31.62 96.40 -19.79
N HIS A 717 30.60 96.55 -20.64
CA HIS A 717 29.20 96.71 -20.20
C HIS A 717 28.61 95.43 -19.57
N THR A 718 29.36 94.32 -19.54
CA THR A 718 28.97 93.07 -18.88
C THR A 718 30.13 92.43 -18.11
N TYR A 719 29.81 91.76 -17.00
CA TYR A 719 30.77 91.00 -16.16
C TYR A 719 30.12 89.73 -15.60
N GLU A 720 30.89 88.70 -15.26
CA GLU A 720 30.40 87.49 -14.60
C GLU A 720 31.08 87.27 -13.24
N ILE A 721 30.29 87.18 -12.17
CA ILE A 721 30.76 86.79 -10.83
C ILE A 721 30.70 85.27 -10.72
N GLU A 722 31.75 84.64 -10.21
CA GLU A 722 31.76 83.26 -9.73
C GLU A 722 31.91 83.23 -8.20
N THR A 723 31.18 82.34 -7.52
CA THR A 723 31.31 82.13 -6.06
C THR A 723 32.42 81.14 -5.74
N GLU A 724 32.97 81.24 -4.52
CA GLU A 724 33.70 80.12 -3.92
C GLU A 724 32.77 78.89 -3.73
N PRO A 725 33.32 77.66 -3.60
CA PRO A 725 32.55 76.44 -3.35
C PRO A 725 31.66 76.52 -2.11
N LEU A 726 30.35 76.30 -2.27
CA LEU A 726 29.39 76.45 -1.17
C LEU A 726 29.28 75.16 -0.34
N THR A 727 30.21 75.02 0.62
CA THR A 727 30.39 73.86 1.53
C THR A 727 29.30 73.68 2.60
N LYS A 728 28.29 74.56 2.66
CA LYS A 728 27.20 74.49 3.65
C LYS A 728 25.87 74.70 2.94
N GLY A 729 24.89 73.84 3.20
CA GLY A 729 23.57 73.93 2.57
C GLY A 729 22.72 75.14 3.01
N GLY A 730 21.63 75.37 2.30
CA GLY A 730 20.64 76.40 2.60
C GLY A 730 20.51 77.47 1.50
N ASP A 731 19.63 78.44 1.76
CA ASP A 731 19.39 79.55 0.84
C ASP A 731 20.44 80.65 1.03
N TYR A 732 21.16 80.94 -0.04
CA TYR A 732 22.10 82.04 -0.20
C TYR A 732 21.49 83.10 -1.13
N THR A 733 21.82 84.38 -0.88
CA THR A 733 21.41 85.49 -1.74
C THR A 733 22.65 86.27 -2.16
N LEU A 734 22.89 86.39 -3.47
CA LEU A 734 23.90 87.25 -4.05
C LEU A 734 23.26 88.62 -4.31
N SER A 735 23.62 89.61 -3.51
CA SER A 735 23.05 90.97 -3.52
C SER A 735 24.08 91.95 -4.09
N LEU A 736 23.76 92.64 -5.18
CA LEU A 736 24.59 93.74 -5.66
C LEU A 736 24.33 94.95 -4.74
N ALA A 737 25.37 95.43 -4.07
CA ALA A 737 25.26 96.50 -3.10
C ALA A 737 25.30 97.87 -3.80
N SER A 738 26.25 98.08 -4.71
CA SER A 738 26.41 99.35 -5.43
C SER A 738 27.35 99.26 -6.64
N VAL A 739 27.14 100.11 -7.64
CA VAL A 739 28.10 100.37 -8.73
C VAL A 739 28.64 101.80 -8.61
N THR A 740 29.91 102.00 -8.98
CA THR A 740 30.54 103.33 -9.15
C THR A 740 31.02 103.49 -10.58
N ASP A 741 30.64 104.62 -11.19
CA ASP A 741 31.03 105.07 -12.53
C ASP A 741 32.43 105.74 -12.51
N THR A 742 33.06 105.91 -13.68
CA THR A 742 34.28 106.73 -13.87
C THR A 742 34.22 108.12 -13.25
N LEU A 743 33.05 108.75 -13.27
CA LEU A 743 32.82 110.09 -12.68
C LEU A 743 32.75 110.07 -11.14
N GLY A 744 33.02 108.93 -10.49
CA GLY A 744 32.93 108.76 -9.03
C GLY A 744 31.49 108.64 -8.51
N CYS A 745 30.49 108.73 -9.38
CA CYS A 745 29.08 108.58 -9.04
C CYS A 745 28.79 107.15 -8.57
N LYS A 746 28.35 106.98 -7.32
CA LYS A 746 28.02 105.69 -6.71
C LYS A 746 26.51 105.51 -6.58
N GLU A 747 25.93 104.56 -7.31
CA GLU A 747 24.53 104.15 -7.15
C GLU A 747 24.42 102.89 -6.30
N PHE A 748 23.45 102.84 -5.37
CA PHE A 748 23.09 101.62 -4.65
C PHE A 748 22.09 100.76 -5.44
N LEU A 749 22.36 99.46 -5.54
CA LEU A 749 21.60 98.55 -6.41
C LEU A 749 20.57 97.73 -5.64
N LYS A 750 19.48 97.36 -6.32
CA LYS A 750 18.32 96.61 -5.77
C LYS A 750 18.27 95.16 -6.26
N GLU A 751 19.43 94.63 -6.60
CA GLU A 751 19.57 93.47 -7.45
C GLU A 751 19.98 92.26 -6.62
N GLU A 752 19.04 91.36 -6.35
CA GLU A 752 19.30 90.08 -5.71
C GLU A 752 19.12 88.89 -6.68
N ALA A 753 20.01 87.90 -6.56
CA ALA A 753 19.89 86.59 -7.20
C ALA A 753 19.93 85.49 -6.14
N LYS A 754 18.99 84.54 -6.21
CA LYS A 754 18.80 83.50 -5.19
C LYS A 754 19.53 82.22 -5.60
N ILE A 755 20.31 81.67 -4.67
CA ILE A 755 21.06 80.42 -4.81
C ILE A 755 20.55 79.48 -3.72
N SER A 756 19.98 78.33 -4.07
CA SER A 756 19.55 77.34 -3.08
C SER A 756 20.50 76.15 -3.13
N VAL A 757 21.35 76.04 -2.10
CA VAL A 757 22.36 74.98 -1.96
C VAL A 757 21.73 73.81 -1.23
N ARG A 758 21.92 72.59 -1.76
CA ARG A 758 21.49 71.33 -1.11
C ARG A 758 21.87 71.29 0.38
N HIS A 759 20.96 70.85 1.25
CA HIS A 759 21.25 70.64 2.68
C HIS A 759 22.00 69.34 2.98
N GLN A 760 21.98 68.39 2.04
CA GLN A 760 22.57 67.06 2.13
C GLN A 760 22.82 66.55 0.70
N LYS A 761 23.87 65.75 0.48
CA LYS A 761 24.06 65.03 -0.79
C LYS A 761 23.06 63.85 -0.87
N PRO A 762 22.41 63.59 -2.03
CA PRO A 762 21.37 62.58 -2.14
C PRO A 762 21.96 61.16 -1.97
N LYS A 763 21.12 60.21 -1.55
CA LYS A 763 21.54 58.84 -1.20
C LYS A 763 20.64 57.77 -1.79
N VAL A 764 21.23 56.60 -2.05
CA VAL A 764 20.52 55.37 -2.44
C VAL A 764 20.91 54.20 -1.57
N GLY A 765 19.95 53.34 -1.23
CA GLY A 765 20.19 52.06 -0.57
C GLY A 765 18.99 51.13 -0.71
N PHE A 766 19.21 49.81 -0.68
CA PHE A 766 18.10 48.86 -0.66
C PHE A 766 17.30 48.96 0.65
N GLY A 767 15.97 48.91 0.54
CA GLY A 767 15.09 48.63 1.66
C GLY A 767 15.28 47.21 2.19
N LEU A 768 14.48 46.83 3.18
CA LEU A 768 14.32 45.44 3.58
C LEU A 768 13.15 44.82 2.79
N ILE A 769 13.21 43.52 2.55
CA ILE A 769 12.08 42.70 2.13
C ILE A 769 11.78 41.76 3.29
N GLU A 770 10.61 41.91 3.89
CA GLU A 770 10.14 41.07 5.02
C GLU A 770 11.13 41.01 6.21
N GLY A 771 11.88 42.10 6.41
CA GLY A 771 12.91 42.24 7.46
C GLY A 771 14.34 41.82 7.04
N SER A 772 14.57 41.45 5.79
CA SER A 772 15.86 40.90 5.30
C SER A 772 16.40 41.61 4.05
N ARG A 773 17.71 41.50 3.79
CA ARG A 773 18.36 41.77 2.49
C ARG A 773 18.87 40.50 1.79
N SER A 774 18.42 39.33 2.22
CA SER A 774 18.53 38.07 1.48
C SER A 774 17.13 37.49 1.31
N VAL A 775 16.72 37.28 0.05
CA VAL A 775 15.36 36.89 -0.33
C VAL A 775 15.40 35.61 -1.13
N LYS A 776 14.54 34.65 -0.76
CA LYS A 776 14.33 33.40 -1.50
C LYS A 776 13.05 33.51 -2.31
N THR A 777 13.17 33.37 -3.63
CA THR A 777 12.04 33.41 -4.57
C THR A 777 11.95 32.10 -5.36
N LEU A 778 10.86 31.91 -6.08
CA LEU A 778 10.73 30.83 -7.06
C LEU A 778 11.39 31.27 -8.38
N GLU A 779 12.03 30.32 -9.05
CA GLU A 779 12.70 30.50 -10.34
C GLU A 779 11.80 31.24 -11.35
N ASN A 780 12.38 32.22 -12.05
CA ASN A 780 11.73 33.08 -13.04
C ASN A 780 10.56 33.94 -12.52
N LYS A 781 10.23 33.95 -11.22
CA LYS A 781 9.30 34.96 -10.66
C LYS A 781 10.03 36.31 -10.49
N PRO A 782 9.45 37.43 -10.94
CA PRO A 782 10.04 38.75 -10.77
C PRO A 782 10.08 39.14 -9.29
N VAL A 783 11.26 39.49 -8.79
CA VAL A 783 11.49 40.01 -7.45
C VAL A 783 11.52 41.54 -7.51
N VAL A 784 10.82 42.15 -6.57
CA VAL A 784 10.63 43.60 -6.49
C VAL A 784 11.54 44.14 -5.39
N LEU A 785 12.73 44.63 -5.77
CA LEU A 785 13.72 45.19 -4.86
C LEU A 785 13.29 46.62 -4.47
N PRO A 786 12.96 46.89 -3.19
CA PRO A 786 12.64 48.23 -2.73
C PRO A 786 13.92 49.07 -2.67
N VAL A 787 13.86 50.29 -3.20
CA VAL A 787 14.98 51.23 -3.18
C VAL A 787 14.57 52.47 -2.40
N ARG A 788 15.33 52.78 -1.36
CA ARG A 788 15.20 54.01 -0.56
C ARG A 788 16.07 55.10 -1.18
N LEU A 789 15.47 56.26 -1.44
CA LEU A 789 16.09 57.38 -2.16
C LEU A 789 15.89 58.70 -1.41
N THR A 790 16.96 59.47 -1.25
CA THR A 790 16.90 60.86 -0.76
C THR A 790 17.34 61.85 -1.85
N GLY A 791 16.93 63.12 -1.73
CA GLY A 791 17.09 64.15 -2.79
C GLY A 791 15.76 64.55 -3.42
N ASP A 792 15.81 65.18 -4.60
CA ASP A 792 14.61 65.42 -5.44
C ASP A 792 14.62 64.51 -6.68
N GLY A 793 13.52 63.77 -6.88
CA GLY A 793 13.32 62.98 -8.08
C GLY A 793 13.12 63.80 -9.37
N PRO A 794 13.24 63.17 -10.55
CA PRO A 794 13.55 61.75 -10.75
C PRO A 794 15.02 61.43 -10.45
N TRP A 795 15.28 60.19 -10.07
CA TRP A 795 16.62 59.66 -9.82
C TRP A 795 17.03 58.71 -10.95
N SER A 796 18.31 58.72 -11.30
CA SER A 796 18.96 57.64 -12.06
C SER A 796 19.88 56.86 -11.12
N VAL A 797 19.76 55.53 -11.12
CA VAL A 797 20.50 54.61 -10.24
C VAL A 797 21.17 53.54 -11.08
N LEU A 798 22.48 53.38 -10.91
CA LEU A 798 23.26 52.32 -11.56
C LEU A 798 23.40 51.12 -10.62
N TYR A 799 23.11 49.92 -11.12
CA TYR A 799 23.20 48.67 -10.36
C TYR A 799 23.71 47.51 -11.24
N ARG A 800 24.21 46.43 -10.62
CA ARG A 800 24.73 45.22 -11.30
C ARG A 800 24.55 43.97 -10.44
N ASP A 801 24.67 42.79 -11.02
CA ASP A 801 24.94 41.56 -10.24
C ASP A 801 26.45 41.42 -10.03
N ARG A 802 26.89 41.15 -8.79
CA ARG A 802 28.31 40.85 -8.49
C ARG A 802 28.86 39.66 -9.26
N LYS A 803 28.02 38.72 -9.73
CA LYS A 803 28.44 37.60 -10.58
C LYS A 803 28.80 38.02 -12.01
N ASN A 804 28.29 39.16 -12.49
CA ASN A 804 28.59 39.69 -13.82
C ASN A 804 28.93 41.19 -13.72
N PRO A 805 30.14 41.53 -13.24
CA PRO A 805 30.50 42.89 -12.87
C PRO A 805 30.64 43.87 -14.05
N GLU A 806 30.69 43.36 -15.29
CA GLU A 806 30.76 44.14 -16.53
C GLU A 806 29.38 44.67 -16.98
N THR A 807 28.30 43.96 -16.66
CA THR A 807 26.93 44.40 -17.00
C THR A 807 26.36 45.33 -15.92
N VAL A 808 26.38 46.63 -16.20
CA VAL A 808 25.74 47.67 -15.37
C VAL A 808 24.41 48.09 -16.01
N HIS A 809 23.37 48.19 -15.19
CA HIS A 809 22.01 48.55 -15.58
C HIS A 809 21.61 49.92 -15.00
N GLU A 810 20.88 50.73 -15.78
CA GLU A 810 20.29 51.99 -15.32
C GLU A 810 18.82 51.80 -14.92
N ALA A 811 18.45 52.21 -13.70
CA ALA A 811 17.07 52.33 -13.24
C ALA A 811 16.68 53.80 -13.07
N ARG A 812 15.59 54.24 -13.72
CA ARG A 812 15.04 55.60 -13.60
C ARG A 812 13.81 55.60 -12.70
N LEU A 813 14.01 56.09 -11.47
CA LEU A 813 13.07 56.01 -10.37
C LEU A 813 12.42 57.38 -10.11
N ARG A 814 11.13 57.41 -9.74
CA ARG A 814 10.33 58.64 -9.61
C ARG A 814 9.83 58.91 -8.19
N GLN A 815 9.85 57.92 -7.30
CA GLN A 815 9.40 58.04 -5.91
C GLN A 815 10.52 57.74 -4.92
N ALA A 816 10.42 58.24 -3.68
CA ALA A 816 11.46 58.03 -2.66
C ALA A 816 11.59 56.56 -2.19
N ASN A 817 10.56 55.74 -2.45
CA ASN A 817 10.50 54.30 -2.13
C ASN A 817 10.11 53.48 -3.38
N ASP A 818 10.69 53.85 -4.52
CA ASP A 818 10.45 53.19 -5.81
C ASP A 818 11.15 51.82 -5.88
N LYS A 819 10.95 51.08 -6.99
CA LYS A 819 11.26 49.65 -7.05
C LYS A 819 12.05 49.27 -8.30
N ILE A 820 13.12 48.51 -8.11
CA ILE A 820 13.84 47.82 -9.20
C ILE A 820 13.30 46.40 -9.30
N VAL A 821 12.92 45.97 -10.50
CA VAL A 821 12.42 44.60 -10.73
C VAL A 821 13.51 43.76 -11.37
N VAL A 822 13.85 42.63 -10.75
CA VAL A 822 14.83 41.65 -11.25
C VAL A 822 14.17 40.28 -11.43
N ASN A 823 14.69 39.46 -12.34
CA ASN A 823 14.12 38.16 -12.69
C ASN A 823 15.09 36.98 -12.51
N GLN A 824 16.34 37.24 -12.11
CA GLN A 824 17.41 36.23 -11.96
C GLN A 824 17.90 36.15 -10.51
N ALA A 825 18.51 35.01 -10.15
CA ALA A 825 19.16 34.83 -8.85
C ALA A 825 20.61 35.36 -8.89
N GLY A 826 20.82 36.49 -8.24
CA GLY A 826 22.06 37.25 -8.24
C GLY A 826 22.26 38.02 -6.94
N THR A 827 23.49 38.49 -6.71
CA THR A 827 23.82 39.31 -5.55
C THR A 827 23.98 40.75 -6.04
N TYR A 828 22.86 41.48 -6.03
CA TYR A 828 22.75 42.78 -6.67
C TYR A 828 23.40 43.89 -5.83
N GLU A 829 24.18 44.73 -6.49
CA GLU A 829 24.98 45.81 -5.90
C GLU A 829 24.62 47.15 -6.55
N LEU A 830 24.34 48.15 -5.72
CA LEU A 830 24.18 49.55 -6.11
C LEU A 830 25.57 50.17 -6.34
N VAL A 831 25.79 50.73 -7.52
CA VAL A 831 27.09 51.25 -7.97
C VAL A 831 27.19 52.77 -7.78
N SER A 832 26.16 53.51 -8.21
CA SER A 832 26.09 54.97 -8.07
C SER A 832 24.66 55.48 -8.27
N MET A 833 24.43 56.76 -7.96
CA MET A 833 23.15 57.42 -8.25
C MET A 833 23.32 58.91 -8.58
N GLN A 834 22.33 59.48 -9.27
CA GLN A 834 22.15 60.92 -9.47
C GLN A 834 20.67 61.28 -9.22
N ASP A 835 20.40 62.36 -8.50
CA ASP A 835 19.03 62.93 -8.41
C ASP A 835 18.76 63.82 -9.64
N ARG A 836 17.69 64.62 -9.65
CA ARG A 836 17.37 65.53 -10.77
C ARG A 836 18.52 66.50 -11.14
N ILE A 837 19.47 66.74 -10.24
CA ILE A 837 20.58 67.69 -10.40
C ILE A 837 21.91 67.07 -9.93
N CYS A 838 21.94 66.51 -8.72
CA CYS A 838 23.17 66.22 -7.98
C CYS A 838 23.59 64.76 -8.02
N PRO A 839 24.90 64.45 -8.15
CA PRO A 839 25.42 63.11 -7.88
C PRO A 839 25.22 62.76 -6.40
N GLY A 840 24.99 61.47 -6.13
CA GLY A 840 24.70 60.97 -4.79
C GLY A 840 25.54 59.76 -4.37
N ASN A 841 25.48 59.46 -3.08
CA ASN A 841 26.26 58.40 -2.45
C ASN A 841 25.42 57.13 -2.27
N VAL A 842 26.06 55.96 -2.38
CA VAL A 842 25.44 54.69 -2.01
C VAL A 842 25.62 54.46 -0.50
N ASP A 843 24.55 54.10 0.20
CA ASP A 843 24.58 53.67 1.61
C ASP A 843 25.35 52.34 1.73
N SER A 844 26.55 52.36 2.31
CA SER A 844 27.42 51.19 2.47
C SER A 844 26.87 50.10 3.39
N THR A 845 25.80 50.38 4.16
CA THR A 845 25.08 49.37 4.96
C THR A 845 23.93 48.72 4.18
N ALA A 846 23.56 49.29 3.03
CA ALA A 846 22.40 48.92 2.23
C ALA A 846 22.71 48.79 0.73
N ASN A 847 23.97 48.74 0.34
CA ASN A 847 24.41 48.73 -1.06
C ASN A 847 24.19 47.39 -1.77
N VAL A 848 24.00 46.29 -1.02
CA VAL A 848 23.84 44.93 -1.55
C VAL A 848 22.52 44.30 -1.11
N ILE A 849 21.87 43.57 -2.02
CA ILE A 849 20.73 42.69 -1.74
C ILE A 849 20.90 41.36 -2.49
N ASP A 850 20.68 40.25 -1.80
CA ASP A 850 20.91 38.90 -2.32
C ASP A 850 19.59 38.22 -2.70
N VAL A 851 19.49 37.75 -3.95
CA VAL A 851 18.30 37.08 -4.49
C VAL A 851 18.65 35.64 -4.82
N GLN A 852 18.09 34.71 -4.07
CA GLN A 852 18.29 33.27 -4.22
C GLN A 852 17.04 32.63 -4.83
N TRP A 853 17.23 31.66 -5.72
CA TRP A 853 16.15 30.76 -6.12
C TRP A 853 16.03 29.59 -5.13
N ILE A 854 14.81 29.28 -4.73
CA ILE A 854 14.47 28.00 -4.10
C ILE A 854 14.74 26.92 -5.16
N GLY A 855 15.53 25.88 -4.82
CA GLY A 855 15.82 24.80 -5.77
C GLY A 855 14.54 24.10 -6.22
N ARG A 856 14.41 23.82 -7.53
CA ARG A 856 13.34 22.99 -8.07
C ARG A 856 13.45 21.55 -7.53
N PRO A 857 12.33 20.81 -7.44
CA PRO A 857 12.39 19.43 -7.02
C PRO A 857 13.14 18.55 -8.03
N GLY A 858 13.97 17.66 -7.50
CA GLY A 858 14.73 16.67 -8.25
C GLY A 858 14.39 15.24 -7.81
N LEU A 859 14.52 14.28 -8.73
CA LEU A 859 14.44 12.86 -8.46
C LEU A 859 15.75 12.20 -8.90
N ALA A 860 16.39 11.50 -7.98
CA ALA A 860 17.58 10.68 -8.19
C ALA A 860 17.32 9.23 -7.74
N LEU A 861 18.15 8.32 -8.24
CA LEU A 861 18.15 6.90 -7.89
C LEU A 861 19.59 6.54 -7.49
N GLN A 862 19.79 5.64 -6.51
CA GLN A 862 21.13 5.18 -6.17
C GLN A 862 21.60 4.11 -7.16
N ASP A 863 22.69 4.37 -7.88
CA ASP A 863 23.23 3.46 -8.91
C ASP A 863 23.50 2.02 -8.42
N LYS A 864 23.71 1.84 -7.10
CA LYS A 864 23.99 0.54 -6.45
C LYS A 864 22.86 -0.49 -6.60
N ASP A 865 21.61 -0.05 -6.75
CA ASP A 865 20.44 -0.94 -6.77
C ASP A 865 20.12 -1.49 -8.17
N PHE A 866 20.91 -1.08 -9.17
CA PHE A 866 20.72 -1.32 -10.60
C PHE A 866 21.92 -2.07 -11.18
N SER A 867 21.66 -2.87 -12.22
CA SER A 867 22.69 -3.65 -12.91
C SER A 867 23.39 -2.86 -14.03
N ASP A 868 22.72 -1.85 -14.59
CA ASP A 868 23.24 -0.98 -15.65
C ASP A 868 22.43 0.34 -15.72
N VAL A 869 23.05 1.45 -16.14
CA VAL A 869 22.44 2.79 -16.20
C VAL A 869 22.65 3.40 -17.58
N LYS A 870 21.62 3.30 -18.44
CA LYS A 870 21.63 3.84 -19.80
C LYS A 870 21.05 5.26 -19.84
N GLY A 871 21.84 6.24 -19.42
CA GLY A 871 21.52 7.66 -19.49
C GLY A 871 20.47 8.11 -18.47
N LYS A 872 19.18 7.89 -18.76
CA LYS A 872 18.05 8.09 -17.82
C LYS A 872 17.14 6.86 -17.70
N THR A 873 17.60 5.73 -18.21
CA THR A 873 16.97 4.41 -18.07
C THR A 873 17.86 3.53 -17.18
N TYR A 874 17.39 3.31 -15.96
CA TYR A 874 18.04 2.51 -14.94
C TYR A 874 17.54 1.07 -15.06
N ILE A 875 18.43 0.13 -15.36
CA ILE A 875 18.08 -1.29 -15.54
C ILE A 875 18.31 -1.97 -14.20
N LYS A 876 17.22 -2.39 -13.56
CA LYS A 876 17.27 -3.12 -12.30
C LYS A 876 17.74 -4.56 -12.52
N HIS A 877 18.17 -5.22 -11.46
CA HIS A 877 18.49 -6.64 -11.49
C HIS A 877 17.28 -7.49 -11.94
N ASP A 878 17.56 -8.53 -12.72
CA ASP A 878 16.57 -9.50 -13.18
C ASP A 878 16.00 -10.30 -11.99
N VAL A 879 14.68 -10.47 -11.93
CA VAL A 879 13.98 -11.18 -10.84
C VAL A 879 13.03 -12.25 -11.38
N CYS A 880 12.66 -13.21 -10.55
CA CYS A 880 11.71 -14.25 -10.93
C CYS A 880 10.25 -13.80 -10.71
N GLU A 881 9.34 -14.33 -11.52
CA GLU A 881 7.90 -14.10 -11.41
C GLU A 881 7.37 -14.37 -9.99
N GLY A 882 6.73 -13.38 -9.36
CA GLY A 882 6.26 -13.45 -7.97
C GLY A 882 7.34 -13.49 -6.89
N GLU A 883 8.53 -12.95 -7.17
CA GLU A 883 9.57 -12.58 -6.20
C GLU A 883 9.40 -11.09 -5.81
N GLU A 884 9.68 -10.69 -4.57
CA GLU A 884 9.41 -9.32 -4.11
C GLU A 884 10.61 -8.40 -4.29
N ASP A 885 10.38 -7.19 -4.82
CA ASP A 885 11.44 -6.21 -5.11
C ASP A 885 10.90 -4.76 -5.08
N SER A 886 11.79 -3.79 -4.90
CA SER A 886 11.51 -2.35 -4.78
C SER A 886 12.68 -1.49 -5.26
N ALA A 887 12.42 -0.21 -5.56
CA ALA A 887 13.48 0.79 -5.71
C ALA A 887 13.16 2.05 -4.90
N ASP A 888 14.20 2.64 -4.31
CA ASP A 888 14.09 3.88 -3.56
C ASP A 888 14.34 5.10 -4.45
N LEU A 889 13.47 6.10 -4.28
CA LEU A 889 13.51 7.38 -4.97
C LEU A 889 14.06 8.43 -4.00
N HIS A 890 15.18 9.03 -4.34
CA HIS A 890 15.75 10.15 -3.58
C HIS A 890 15.22 11.46 -4.15
N LEU A 891 14.46 12.19 -3.35
CA LEU A 891 13.77 13.41 -3.71
C LEU A 891 14.44 14.61 -3.03
N SER A 892 14.86 15.58 -3.83
CA SER A 892 15.38 16.88 -3.34
C SER A 892 14.39 17.99 -3.66
N GLY A 893 14.34 19.04 -2.84
CA GLY A 893 13.39 20.15 -2.96
C GLY A 893 12.66 20.44 -1.65
N SER A 894 11.43 20.94 -1.74
CA SER A 894 10.62 21.43 -0.61
C SER A 894 9.41 20.53 -0.33
N PRO A 895 9.48 19.58 0.62
CA PRO A 895 8.38 18.64 0.86
C PRO A 895 7.07 19.34 1.30
N PRO A 896 5.90 18.71 1.08
CA PRO A 896 5.70 17.40 0.45
C PRO A 896 5.99 17.37 -1.06
N PHE A 897 6.39 16.20 -1.55
CA PHE A 897 6.63 15.92 -2.96
C PHE A 897 5.47 15.16 -3.58
N HIS A 898 5.15 15.49 -4.83
CA HIS A 898 4.18 14.77 -5.64
C HIS A 898 4.88 14.17 -6.86
N VAL A 899 4.94 12.84 -6.91
CA VAL A 899 5.56 12.07 -8.00
C VAL A 899 4.47 11.30 -8.73
N LYS A 900 4.45 11.37 -10.06
CA LYS A 900 3.53 10.60 -10.90
C LYS A 900 4.29 9.81 -11.95
N TYR A 901 3.95 8.53 -12.05
CA TYR A 901 4.64 7.56 -12.89
C TYR A 901 3.69 6.61 -13.61
N GLU A 902 4.20 6.01 -14.68
CA GLU A 902 3.48 5.04 -15.51
C GLU A 902 4.15 3.67 -15.41
N GLU A 903 3.39 2.64 -15.04
CA GLU A 903 3.77 1.23 -15.12
C GLU A 903 3.44 0.70 -16.53
N HIS A 904 4.45 0.56 -17.39
CA HIS A 904 4.36 -0.01 -18.74
C HIS A 904 4.70 -1.51 -18.68
N ILE A 905 3.68 -2.35 -18.53
CA ILE A 905 3.83 -3.81 -18.36
C ILE A 905 3.73 -4.50 -19.72
N LYS A 906 4.82 -5.16 -20.13
CA LYS A 906 4.95 -5.88 -21.40
C LYS A 906 5.17 -7.38 -21.09
N PRO A 907 4.11 -8.17 -20.81
CA PRO A 907 4.26 -9.57 -20.43
C PRO A 907 4.76 -10.42 -21.60
N GLU A 908 5.43 -11.54 -21.31
CA GLU A 908 5.86 -12.52 -22.33
C GLU A 908 4.66 -13.19 -23.01
N LYS A 909 3.51 -13.26 -22.31
CA LYS A 909 2.24 -13.83 -22.79
C LYS A 909 1.08 -13.01 -22.25
N GLY A 910 0.39 -12.26 -23.10
CA GLY A 910 -0.79 -11.48 -22.71
C GLY A 910 -0.90 -10.15 -23.47
N ALA A 911 -1.88 -9.34 -23.09
CA ALA A 911 -1.97 -7.95 -23.55
C ALA A 911 -0.98 -7.06 -22.80
N LYS A 912 -0.46 -6.02 -23.46
CA LYS A 912 0.31 -4.96 -22.79
C LYS A 912 -0.62 -4.14 -21.90
N ALA A 913 -0.18 -3.78 -20.71
CA ALA A 913 -0.94 -2.95 -19.78
C ALA A 913 -0.18 -1.66 -19.46
N LEU A 914 -0.95 -0.59 -19.21
CA LEU A 914 -0.47 0.71 -18.77
C LEU A 914 -1.28 1.10 -17.53
N LYS A 915 -0.61 1.37 -16.40
CA LYS A 915 -1.25 1.89 -15.19
C LYS A 915 -0.56 3.20 -14.80
N THR A 916 -1.33 4.21 -14.41
CA THR A 916 -0.78 5.47 -13.89
C THR A 916 -0.89 5.51 -12.37
N ARG A 917 0.16 5.97 -11.69
CA ARG A 917 0.24 6.06 -10.23
C ARG A 917 0.66 7.46 -9.80
N ASN A 918 0.18 7.87 -8.64
CA ASN A 918 0.58 9.09 -7.94
C ASN A 918 1.13 8.69 -6.56
N LEU A 919 2.18 9.37 -6.10
CA LEU A 919 2.87 9.13 -4.83
C LEU A 919 3.13 10.48 -4.14
N ASN A 920 2.64 10.62 -2.90
CA ASN A 920 2.76 11.84 -2.10
C ASN A 920 3.79 11.64 -0.99
N ALA A 921 5.07 11.87 -1.27
CA ALA A 921 6.16 11.62 -0.32
C ALA A 921 6.34 12.79 0.64
N ALA A 922 6.38 12.50 1.94
CA ALA A 922 6.56 13.50 3.00
C ALA A 922 8.02 13.92 3.21
N LEU A 923 8.98 13.15 2.71
CA LEU A 923 10.42 13.23 3.01
C LEU A 923 11.25 13.02 1.74
N GLY A 924 12.57 13.24 1.85
CA GLY A 924 13.52 13.13 0.72
C GLY A 924 13.85 11.70 0.26
N VAL A 925 13.23 10.66 0.83
CA VAL A 925 13.38 9.26 0.42
C VAL A 925 12.00 8.59 0.41
N THR A 926 11.67 7.85 -0.65
CA THR A 926 10.45 7.02 -0.72
C THR A 926 10.63 5.80 -1.61
N SER A 927 10.13 4.65 -1.18
CA SER A 927 10.19 3.39 -1.93
C SER A 927 9.03 3.23 -2.92
N ILE A 928 9.24 2.52 -4.02
CA ILE A 928 8.19 1.94 -4.87
C ILE A 928 8.34 0.41 -4.99
N LYS A 929 7.23 -0.34 -4.89
CA LYS A 929 7.20 -1.79 -5.16
C LYS A 929 7.22 -2.06 -6.67
N MET A 930 7.95 -3.10 -7.08
CA MET A 930 7.93 -3.61 -8.44
C MET A 930 6.79 -4.63 -8.64
N ASP A 931 6.05 -4.50 -9.74
CA ASP A 931 5.08 -5.50 -10.22
C ASP A 931 5.81 -6.66 -10.91
N THR A 932 6.11 -7.70 -10.13
CA THR A 932 6.72 -8.95 -10.58
C THR A 932 5.69 -10.05 -10.84
N ALA A 933 4.38 -9.73 -10.83
CA ALA A 933 3.31 -10.73 -10.79
C ALA A 933 3.12 -11.53 -12.10
N GLN A 934 3.75 -11.10 -13.20
CA GLN A 934 3.77 -11.80 -14.49
C GLN A 934 5.15 -11.71 -15.13
N ALA A 935 5.62 -12.80 -15.73
CA ALA A 935 6.82 -12.79 -16.56
C ALA A 935 6.73 -11.80 -17.73
N GLY A 936 7.74 -10.95 -17.91
CA GLY A 936 7.67 -9.82 -18.84
C GLY A 936 8.89 -8.92 -18.81
N LEU A 937 8.76 -7.75 -19.44
CA LEU A 937 9.55 -6.55 -19.18
C LEU A 937 8.60 -5.51 -18.59
N VAL A 938 8.95 -4.93 -17.45
CA VAL A 938 8.18 -3.86 -16.81
C VAL A 938 9.01 -2.60 -16.76
N GLU A 939 8.39 -1.46 -17.08
CA GLU A 939 9.05 -0.16 -17.18
C GLU A 939 8.26 0.89 -16.39
N TYR A 940 8.91 1.54 -15.43
CA TYR A 940 8.35 2.55 -14.54
C TYR A 940 8.84 3.91 -15.01
N ARG A 941 8.00 4.67 -15.68
CA ARG A 941 8.36 5.97 -16.26
C ARG A 941 7.87 7.10 -15.37
N PHE A 942 8.77 7.69 -14.57
CA PHE A 942 8.51 8.89 -13.78
C PHE A 942 8.34 10.07 -14.73
N SER A 943 7.12 10.59 -14.86
CA SER A 943 6.74 11.52 -15.91
C SER A 943 6.49 12.94 -15.39
N GLU A 944 5.98 13.06 -14.16
CA GLU A 944 5.68 14.33 -13.53
C GLU A 944 6.22 14.34 -12.08
N LEU A 945 6.81 15.48 -11.70
CA LEU A 945 7.37 15.75 -10.37
C LEU A 945 7.05 17.21 -10.01
N SER A 946 6.50 17.41 -8.82
CA SER A 946 6.24 18.71 -8.19
C SER A 946 6.49 18.64 -6.67
N ASP A 947 6.57 19.78 -6.02
CA ASP A 947 6.74 19.93 -4.56
C ASP A 947 5.85 21.06 -4.02
N ASN A 948 6.00 21.45 -2.74
CA ASN A 948 5.18 22.50 -2.14
C ASN A 948 5.36 23.89 -2.78
N ASN A 949 6.41 24.07 -3.58
CA ASN A 949 6.85 25.35 -4.14
C ASN A 949 6.74 25.42 -5.67
N TYR A 950 6.79 24.27 -6.36
CA TYR A 950 6.80 24.18 -7.82
C TYR A 950 5.85 23.11 -8.37
N ASP A 951 4.90 23.56 -9.19
CA ASP A 951 4.16 22.70 -10.12
C ASP A 951 5.10 22.01 -11.13
N HIS A 952 4.66 20.88 -11.68
CA HIS A 952 5.43 20.14 -12.66
C HIS A 952 5.61 20.93 -13.97
N SER A 953 6.87 21.07 -14.41
CA SER A 953 7.22 21.58 -15.73
C SER A 953 8.04 20.54 -16.51
N ARG A 954 7.60 20.27 -17.75
CA ARG A 954 8.28 19.41 -18.74
C ARG A 954 9.61 19.99 -19.25
N GLN A 955 9.87 21.28 -18.99
CA GLN A 955 11.13 21.94 -19.39
C GLN A 955 12.23 21.73 -18.35
N SER A 956 11.89 21.66 -17.06
CA SER A 956 12.84 21.45 -15.97
C SER A 956 12.94 19.97 -15.57
N PHE A 957 11.82 19.28 -15.41
CA PHE A 957 11.82 17.86 -15.07
C PHE A 957 11.95 17.00 -16.31
N ASN A 958 13.04 16.23 -16.37
CA ASN A 958 13.30 15.26 -17.41
C ASN A 958 12.86 13.87 -16.92
N PRO A 959 11.97 13.15 -17.63
CA PRO A 959 11.55 11.81 -17.23
C PRO A 959 12.70 10.85 -16.99
N VAL A 960 12.59 10.09 -15.89
CA VAL A 960 13.48 8.98 -15.53
C VAL A 960 12.69 7.69 -15.72
N SER A 961 13.34 6.61 -16.14
CA SER A 961 12.72 5.29 -16.25
C SER A 961 13.53 4.24 -15.49
N ILE A 962 12.83 3.36 -14.77
CA ILE A 962 13.38 2.10 -14.28
C ILE A 962 12.84 1.00 -15.20
N GLN A 963 13.70 0.10 -15.67
CA GLN A 963 13.31 -1.10 -16.42
C GLN A 963 13.73 -2.35 -15.65
N GLN A 964 12.85 -3.35 -15.60
CA GLN A 964 13.14 -4.64 -14.97
C GLN A 964 12.62 -5.79 -15.81
N LYS A 965 13.46 -6.82 -15.99
CA LYS A 965 13.06 -8.09 -16.60
C LYS A 965 12.57 -9.04 -15.50
N VAL A 966 11.34 -9.53 -15.68
CA VAL A 966 10.75 -10.57 -14.83
C VAL A 966 10.79 -11.89 -15.60
N HIS A 967 11.44 -12.91 -15.04
CA HIS A 967 11.59 -14.23 -15.65
C HIS A 967 10.47 -15.18 -15.25
N SER A 968 9.90 -15.91 -16.22
CA SER A 968 8.91 -16.94 -15.96
C SER A 968 9.50 -18.09 -15.13
N ARG A 969 8.77 -18.56 -14.11
CA ARG A 969 9.26 -19.69 -13.30
C ARG A 969 9.33 -20.95 -14.17
N PRO A 970 10.41 -21.76 -14.09
CA PRO A 970 10.53 -22.95 -14.91
C PRO A 970 9.44 -23.97 -14.59
N THR A 971 9.10 -24.81 -15.57
CA THR A 971 8.14 -25.90 -15.38
C THR A 971 8.74 -27.22 -15.82
N ALA A 972 8.35 -28.30 -15.15
CA ALA A 972 8.73 -29.66 -15.50
C ALA A 972 7.47 -30.53 -15.50
N ARG A 973 7.29 -31.34 -16.54
CA ARG A 973 6.17 -32.29 -16.64
C ARG A 973 6.64 -33.58 -17.31
N PHE A 974 6.11 -34.72 -16.90
CA PHE A 974 6.26 -35.95 -17.68
C PHE A 974 5.62 -35.77 -19.06
N THR A 975 6.25 -36.30 -20.11
CA THR A 975 5.68 -36.25 -21.46
C THR A 975 4.40 -37.08 -21.55
N ASN A 976 4.40 -38.23 -20.85
CA ASN A 976 3.28 -39.17 -20.78
C ASN A 976 2.73 -39.23 -19.34
N PRO A 977 1.98 -38.21 -18.88
CA PRO A 977 1.41 -38.19 -17.53
C PRO A 977 0.49 -39.39 -17.29
N GLY A 978 0.56 -40.00 -16.11
CA GLY A 978 -0.27 -41.16 -15.76
C GLY A 978 0.09 -42.49 -16.42
N LYS A 979 1.04 -42.55 -17.37
CA LYS A 979 1.54 -43.84 -17.91
C LYS A 979 2.17 -44.67 -16.78
N THR A 980 1.90 -45.99 -16.80
CA THR A 980 2.65 -46.99 -16.04
C THR A 980 3.85 -47.48 -16.86
N TYR A 981 5.03 -47.51 -16.26
CA TYR A 981 6.24 -48.11 -16.82
C TYR A 981 6.55 -49.38 -16.03
N SER A 982 6.77 -50.49 -16.73
CA SER A 982 6.93 -51.81 -16.11
C SER A 982 8.37 -52.30 -16.19
N TYR A 983 8.91 -52.78 -15.08
CA TYR A 983 10.26 -53.34 -14.97
C TYR A 983 10.20 -54.73 -14.33
N CYS A 984 11.10 -55.64 -14.71
CA CYS A 984 11.21 -56.98 -14.13
C CYS A 984 12.44 -57.11 -13.22
N THR A 985 12.29 -57.83 -12.10
CA THR A 985 13.33 -57.97 -11.07
C THR A 985 14.58 -58.77 -11.49
N SER A 986 14.50 -59.52 -12.59
CA SER A 986 15.61 -60.34 -13.11
C SER A 986 15.87 -60.05 -14.59
N PHE A 987 16.91 -59.25 -14.85
CA PHE A 987 17.62 -59.04 -16.12
C PHE A 987 16.83 -59.11 -17.45
N SER A 988 16.60 -57.95 -18.06
CA SER A 988 16.87 -57.75 -19.49
C SER A 988 17.23 -56.28 -19.77
N SER A 989 17.84 -56.01 -20.93
CA SER A 989 18.58 -54.78 -21.22
C SER A 989 17.76 -53.57 -21.69
N SER A 990 16.43 -53.70 -21.81
CA SER A 990 15.53 -52.59 -22.19
C SER A 990 15.05 -51.82 -20.96
N VAL A 991 15.90 -50.93 -20.42
CA VAL A 991 15.49 -49.98 -19.38
C VAL A 991 14.59 -48.91 -20.00
N ASP A 992 13.27 -49.05 -19.84
CA ASP A 992 12.28 -48.05 -20.24
C ASP A 992 12.64 -46.73 -19.53
N THR A 993 12.92 -45.66 -20.29
CA THR A 993 13.24 -44.34 -19.71
C THR A 993 11.98 -43.50 -19.60
N ILE A 994 11.92 -42.63 -18.59
CA ILE A 994 10.75 -41.80 -18.30
C ILE A 994 11.00 -40.39 -18.85
N PRO A 995 10.47 -40.01 -20.03
CA PRO A 995 10.72 -38.71 -20.61
C PRO A 995 10.00 -37.58 -19.85
N ILE A 996 10.76 -36.54 -19.53
CA ILE A 996 10.33 -35.29 -18.92
C ILE A 996 10.56 -34.15 -19.92
N THR A 997 9.60 -33.23 -20.03
CA THR A 997 9.73 -31.98 -20.80
C THR A 997 9.79 -30.78 -19.86
N LEU A 998 10.69 -29.85 -20.17
CA LEU A 998 11.09 -28.74 -19.31
C LEU A 998 10.93 -27.39 -20.03
N THR A 999 10.52 -26.35 -19.33
CA THR A 999 10.46 -24.97 -19.84
C THR A 999 11.24 -24.04 -18.91
N GLY A 1000 12.03 -23.13 -19.48
CA GLY A 1000 12.97 -22.26 -18.76
C GLY A 1000 14.36 -22.34 -19.41
N THR A 1001 15.41 -21.96 -18.67
CA THR A 1001 16.78 -21.85 -19.20
C THR A 1001 17.67 -23.00 -18.68
N PRO A 1002 18.21 -23.88 -19.55
CA PRO A 1002 19.17 -24.89 -19.12
C PRO A 1002 20.53 -24.26 -18.72
N PRO A 1003 21.33 -24.93 -17.85
CA PRO A 1003 21.05 -26.19 -17.17
C PRO A 1003 19.95 -26.11 -16.10
N PHE A 1004 19.13 -27.16 -16.01
CA PHE A 1004 18.14 -27.31 -14.94
C PHE A 1004 18.63 -28.21 -13.81
N ILE A 1005 18.03 -28.01 -12.62
CA ILE A 1005 18.12 -28.90 -11.46
C ILE A 1005 16.69 -29.34 -11.10
N ILE A 1006 16.46 -30.64 -10.88
CA ILE A 1006 15.14 -31.21 -10.59
C ILE A 1006 15.21 -32.10 -9.36
N ASP A 1007 14.35 -31.84 -8.37
CA ASP A 1007 14.09 -32.77 -7.27
C ASP A 1007 12.86 -33.61 -7.61
N TYR A 1008 12.98 -34.94 -7.52
CA TYR A 1008 11.87 -35.88 -7.67
C TYR A 1008 11.69 -36.76 -6.43
N GLU A 1009 10.46 -37.18 -6.20
CA GLU A 1009 10.06 -38.08 -5.11
C GLU A 1009 9.59 -39.42 -5.68
N LEU A 1010 10.18 -40.51 -5.20
CA LEU A 1010 9.74 -41.87 -5.43
C LEU A 1010 9.07 -42.42 -4.17
N ARG A 1011 7.77 -42.69 -4.24
CA ARG A 1011 6.98 -43.21 -3.11
C ARG A 1011 6.41 -44.60 -3.41
N HIS A 1012 6.97 -45.60 -2.74
CA HIS A 1012 6.51 -46.99 -2.85
C HIS A 1012 5.20 -47.25 -2.10
N SER A 1013 4.33 -48.08 -2.66
CA SER A 1013 3.07 -48.52 -2.02
C SER A 1013 3.35 -49.18 -0.66
N GLY A 1014 2.61 -48.80 0.38
CA GLY A 1014 2.78 -49.34 1.73
C GLY A 1014 3.91 -48.72 2.56
N LYS A 1015 4.80 -47.90 1.97
CA LYS A 1015 5.82 -47.15 2.74
C LYS A 1015 5.36 -45.73 3.06
N ALA A 1016 5.51 -45.33 4.32
CA ALA A 1016 5.11 -44.01 4.81
C ALA A 1016 6.08 -42.90 4.36
N GLN A 1017 7.38 -43.19 4.39
CA GLN A 1017 8.43 -42.32 3.86
C GLN A 1017 8.62 -42.58 2.36
N ALA A 1018 8.87 -41.50 1.61
CA ALA A 1018 9.29 -41.55 0.22
C ALA A 1018 10.79 -41.19 0.10
N ARG A 1019 11.44 -41.59 -1.00
CA ARG A 1019 12.82 -41.20 -1.28
C ARG A 1019 12.84 -39.97 -2.20
N LEU A 1020 13.70 -39.01 -1.87
CA LEU A 1020 13.95 -37.81 -2.66
C LEU A 1020 15.30 -37.94 -3.36
N HIS A 1021 15.34 -37.57 -4.64
CA HIS A 1021 16.54 -37.61 -5.46
C HIS A 1021 16.64 -36.30 -6.26
N THR A 1022 17.84 -35.73 -6.34
CA THR A 1022 18.13 -34.52 -7.12
C THR A 1022 18.90 -34.89 -8.38
N ILE A 1023 18.50 -34.30 -9.50
CA ILE A 1023 19.18 -34.38 -10.80
C ILE A 1023 19.73 -32.98 -11.10
N SER A 1024 21.00 -32.87 -11.48
CA SER A 1024 21.67 -31.61 -11.83
C SER A 1024 22.22 -31.62 -13.26
N ASP A 1025 22.63 -30.45 -13.74
CA ASP A 1025 23.24 -30.24 -15.06
C ASP A 1025 22.41 -30.75 -16.25
N ILE A 1026 21.09 -30.58 -16.20
CA ILE A 1026 20.20 -30.95 -17.31
C ILE A 1026 20.28 -29.86 -18.39
N ARG A 1027 21.22 -30.01 -19.34
CA ARG A 1027 21.53 -28.99 -20.37
C ARG A 1027 20.52 -28.85 -21.53
N SER A 1028 19.34 -29.47 -21.46
CA SER A 1028 18.32 -29.36 -22.52
C SER A 1028 16.89 -29.40 -21.97
N ASN A 1029 15.92 -28.98 -22.78
CA ASN A 1029 14.50 -28.93 -22.44
C ASN A 1029 13.79 -30.30 -22.44
N SER A 1030 14.52 -31.40 -22.65
CA SER A 1030 14.03 -32.78 -22.58
C SER A 1030 15.01 -33.65 -21.80
N TYR A 1031 14.50 -34.45 -20.86
CA TYR A 1031 15.34 -35.34 -20.05
C TYR A 1031 14.72 -36.74 -19.93
N SER A 1032 15.50 -37.77 -20.24
CA SER A 1032 15.10 -39.17 -20.13
C SER A 1032 15.51 -39.72 -18.77
N LEU A 1033 14.61 -39.65 -17.80
CA LEU A 1033 14.89 -40.10 -16.44
C LEU A 1033 15.08 -41.62 -16.38
N GLN A 1034 16.18 -42.03 -15.75
CA GLN A 1034 16.43 -43.39 -15.27
C GLN A 1034 16.33 -43.39 -13.74
N VAL A 1035 15.53 -44.31 -13.20
CA VAL A 1035 15.41 -44.51 -11.75
C VAL A 1035 16.44 -45.55 -11.30
N PRO A 1036 17.22 -45.32 -10.21
CA PRO A 1036 18.24 -46.27 -9.79
C PRO A 1036 17.64 -47.63 -9.42
N THR A 1037 18.29 -48.73 -9.83
CA THR A 1037 17.79 -50.09 -9.59
C THR A 1037 17.69 -50.46 -8.10
N ALA A 1038 18.51 -49.83 -7.24
CA ALA A 1038 18.45 -49.98 -5.78
C ALA A 1038 17.17 -49.38 -5.14
N ASP A 1039 16.42 -48.56 -5.89
CA ASP A 1039 15.16 -47.95 -5.47
C ASP A 1039 13.93 -48.68 -6.06
N LEU A 1040 14.13 -49.57 -7.03
CA LEU A 1040 13.08 -50.35 -7.69
C LEU A 1040 12.75 -51.61 -6.89
N GLN A 1041 11.75 -51.52 -6.01
CA GLN A 1041 11.25 -52.63 -5.20
C GLN A 1041 9.93 -53.18 -5.76
N ALA A 1042 9.76 -54.50 -5.71
CA ALA A 1042 8.60 -55.21 -6.27
C ALA A 1042 7.27 -54.65 -5.73
N GLY A 1043 6.32 -54.39 -6.62
CA GLY A 1043 5.08 -53.66 -6.33
C GLY A 1043 5.00 -52.33 -7.09
N THR A 1044 4.14 -51.42 -6.61
CA THR A 1044 3.86 -50.15 -7.29
C THR A 1044 4.53 -48.97 -6.59
N SER A 1045 5.25 -48.15 -7.35
CA SER A 1045 5.83 -46.90 -6.88
C SER A 1045 5.26 -45.72 -7.67
N ALA A 1046 4.81 -44.68 -6.95
CA ALA A 1046 4.42 -43.41 -7.55
C ALA A 1046 5.65 -42.51 -7.66
N LEU A 1047 5.93 -42.03 -8.87
CA LEU A 1047 6.96 -41.05 -9.16
C LEU A 1047 6.32 -39.67 -9.34
N SER A 1048 6.80 -38.66 -8.62
CA SER A 1048 6.34 -37.28 -8.77
C SER A 1048 7.52 -36.29 -8.80
N LEU A 1049 7.35 -35.19 -9.54
CA LEU A 1049 8.32 -34.09 -9.54
C LEU A 1049 7.98 -33.14 -8.39
N ARG A 1050 9.00 -32.63 -7.68
CA ARG A 1050 8.82 -31.82 -6.47
C ARG A 1050 9.33 -30.39 -6.59
N LYS A 1051 10.45 -30.19 -7.27
CA LYS A 1051 11.06 -28.88 -7.49
C LYS A 1051 11.75 -28.87 -8.83
N ILE A 1052 11.70 -27.72 -9.51
CA ILE A 1052 12.63 -27.39 -10.60
C ILE A 1052 13.25 -26.02 -10.33
N THR A 1053 14.55 -25.92 -10.57
CA THR A 1053 15.33 -24.68 -10.62
C THR A 1053 16.01 -24.60 -11.98
N ASP A 1054 16.08 -23.42 -12.60
CA ASP A 1054 16.77 -23.20 -13.88
C ASP A 1054 18.08 -22.39 -13.72
N ALA A 1055 18.78 -22.18 -14.82
CA ALA A 1055 20.07 -21.48 -14.84
C ALA A 1055 20.00 -20.00 -14.39
N ARG A 1056 18.81 -19.40 -14.30
CA ARG A 1056 18.60 -18.05 -13.76
C ARG A 1056 18.32 -18.06 -12.25
N GLY A 1057 18.37 -19.23 -11.60
CA GLY A 1057 18.01 -19.44 -10.19
C GLY A 1057 16.51 -19.54 -9.94
N CYS A 1058 15.67 -19.27 -10.95
CA CYS A 1058 14.23 -19.25 -10.79
C CYS A 1058 13.71 -20.63 -10.41
N THR A 1059 12.93 -20.69 -9.33
CA THR A 1059 12.53 -21.94 -8.68
C THR A 1059 11.02 -22.09 -8.61
N ARG A 1060 10.52 -23.25 -9.05
CA ARG A 1060 9.12 -23.67 -8.93
C ARG A 1060 9.03 -24.93 -8.07
N ILE A 1061 8.26 -24.85 -6.99
CA ILE A 1061 7.81 -26.02 -6.23
C ILE A 1061 6.57 -26.56 -6.94
N LEU A 1062 6.54 -27.88 -7.17
CA LEU A 1062 5.45 -28.56 -7.87
C LEU A 1062 4.55 -29.26 -6.83
N PRO A 1063 3.21 -29.08 -6.91
CA PRO A 1063 2.29 -29.65 -5.95
C PRO A 1063 2.24 -31.19 -6.05
N SER A 1064 2.13 -31.86 -4.90
CA SER A 1064 2.10 -33.33 -4.77
C SER A 1064 0.94 -34.03 -5.51
N THR A 1065 0.05 -33.26 -6.12
CA THR A 1065 -1.18 -33.67 -6.81
C THR A 1065 -1.11 -33.50 -8.33
N GLU A 1066 -0.03 -32.92 -8.87
CA GLU A 1066 0.24 -32.91 -10.31
C GLU A 1066 0.48 -34.35 -10.83
N PRO A 1067 0.35 -34.60 -12.14
CA PRO A 1067 0.21 -35.97 -12.67
C PRO A 1067 1.48 -36.81 -12.49
N ARG A 1068 1.45 -37.68 -11.48
CA ARG A 1068 2.42 -38.75 -11.23
C ARG A 1068 2.55 -39.73 -12.40
N VAL A 1069 3.74 -40.28 -12.55
CA VAL A 1069 3.99 -41.50 -13.32
C VAL A 1069 3.93 -42.70 -12.37
N GLN A 1070 3.42 -43.84 -12.85
CA GLN A 1070 3.46 -45.08 -12.08
C GLN A 1070 4.61 -45.96 -12.56
N ILE A 1071 5.31 -46.57 -11.62
CA ILE A 1071 6.37 -47.55 -11.85
C ILE A 1071 5.89 -48.86 -11.24
N SER A 1072 5.73 -49.88 -12.08
CA SER A 1072 5.29 -51.21 -11.65
C SER A 1072 6.48 -52.17 -11.77
N VAL A 1073 7.02 -52.60 -10.63
CA VAL A 1073 8.13 -53.56 -10.61
C VAL A 1073 7.55 -54.96 -10.40
N HIS A 1074 7.50 -55.73 -11.48
CA HIS A 1074 6.99 -57.09 -11.49
C HIS A 1074 8.10 -58.07 -11.12
N ALA A 1075 7.79 -59.04 -10.26
CA ALA A 1075 8.62 -60.24 -10.14
C ALA A 1075 8.51 -61.04 -11.45
N ALA A 1076 9.63 -61.58 -11.95
CA ALA A 1076 9.55 -62.53 -13.06
C ALA A 1076 8.75 -63.78 -12.64
N PRO A 1077 7.92 -64.34 -13.53
CA PRO A 1077 7.04 -65.43 -13.15
C PRO A 1077 7.82 -66.70 -12.83
N SER A 1078 7.45 -67.37 -11.75
CA SER A 1078 8.06 -68.63 -11.34
C SER A 1078 7.04 -69.76 -11.37
N ILE A 1079 7.45 -70.91 -11.89
CA ILE A 1079 6.72 -72.16 -11.74
C ILE A 1079 7.41 -72.99 -10.67
N THR A 1080 6.67 -73.33 -9.63
CA THR A 1080 7.10 -74.29 -8.60
C THR A 1080 6.11 -75.44 -8.56
N PRO A 1081 6.54 -76.68 -8.26
CA PRO A 1081 5.59 -77.70 -7.84
C PRO A 1081 4.88 -77.21 -6.58
N LEU A 1082 3.56 -77.45 -6.47
CA LEU A 1082 2.83 -77.11 -5.23
C LEU A 1082 3.28 -77.96 -4.04
N ASP A 1083 3.95 -79.09 -4.32
CA ASP A 1083 4.67 -79.88 -3.33
C ASP A 1083 6.10 -80.18 -3.83
N PRO A 1084 7.12 -79.41 -3.39
CA PRO A 1084 8.49 -79.51 -3.90
C PRO A 1084 9.31 -80.65 -3.30
N ASN A 1085 8.92 -81.17 -2.14
CA ASN A 1085 9.59 -82.31 -1.51
C ASN A 1085 8.99 -83.63 -2.00
N ARG A 1086 7.82 -83.57 -2.64
CA ARG A 1086 7.09 -84.72 -3.14
C ARG A 1086 7.39 -84.98 -4.60
N SER A 1087 8.32 -85.89 -4.84
CA SER A 1087 8.48 -86.57 -6.12
C SER A 1087 7.40 -87.64 -6.38
N ASP A 1088 6.42 -87.80 -5.48
CA ASP A 1088 5.66 -89.06 -5.28
C ASP A 1088 4.18 -88.82 -4.86
N TYR A 1089 3.24 -88.84 -5.83
CA TYR A 1089 1.84 -88.38 -5.75
C TYR A 1089 0.78 -89.51 -5.79
N CYS A 1090 -0.19 -89.61 -4.90
CA CYS A 1090 -1.11 -90.76 -4.89
C CYS A 1090 -1.97 -90.89 -6.19
N VAL A 1091 -2.47 -92.07 -6.54
CA VAL A 1091 -3.41 -92.21 -7.67
C VAL A 1091 -4.69 -91.45 -7.35
N GLY A 1092 -5.14 -90.59 -8.27
CA GLY A 1092 -6.21 -89.61 -8.00
C GLY A 1092 -5.69 -88.25 -7.51
N ASP A 1093 -4.43 -88.13 -7.10
CA ASP A 1093 -3.81 -86.83 -6.86
C ASP A 1093 -3.69 -86.04 -8.16
N ARG A 1094 -3.37 -84.76 -8.02
CA ARG A 1094 -3.24 -83.85 -9.13
C ARG A 1094 -1.83 -83.30 -9.14
N LEU A 1095 -1.09 -83.59 -10.21
CA LEU A 1095 0.16 -82.91 -10.51
C LEU A 1095 -0.17 -81.42 -10.67
N SER A 1096 0.22 -80.66 -9.66
CA SER A 1096 -0.21 -79.29 -9.46
C SER A 1096 1.05 -78.43 -9.31
N PHE A 1097 1.16 -77.41 -10.15
CA PHE A 1097 2.28 -76.48 -10.12
C PHE A 1097 1.72 -75.08 -9.88
N SER A 1098 2.28 -74.38 -8.89
CA SER A 1098 1.97 -72.99 -8.61
C SER A 1098 2.61 -72.14 -9.70
N LEU A 1099 1.81 -71.26 -10.30
CA LEU A 1099 2.26 -70.27 -11.27
C LEU A 1099 2.22 -68.92 -10.57
N SER A 1100 3.39 -68.45 -10.15
CA SER A 1100 3.57 -67.12 -9.58
C SER A 1100 3.72 -66.11 -10.72
N GLY A 1101 2.97 -65.01 -10.66
CA GLY A 1101 2.79 -64.05 -11.77
C GLY A 1101 1.30 -63.79 -12.02
N ALA A 1102 0.93 -63.34 -13.22
CA ALA A 1102 -0.45 -63.10 -13.61
C ALA A 1102 -0.97 -64.05 -14.71
N ALA A 1103 -2.19 -64.58 -14.52
CA ALA A 1103 -2.85 -65.40 -15.53
C ALA A 1103 -3.46 -64.55 -16.66
N PRO A 1104 -3.57 -65.06 -17.90
CA PRO A 1104 -3.17 -66.39 -18.36
C PRO A 1104 -1.64 -66.59 -18.50
N PHE A 1105 -1.16 -67.71 -17.98
CA PHE A 1105 0.20 -68.16 -18.14
C PHE A 1105 0.35 -69.05 -19.37
N THR A 1106 1.57 -69.14 -19.91
CA THR A 1106 1.97 -70.17 -20.88
C THR A 1106 3.04 -71.06 -20.26
N VAL A 1107 2.75 -72.36 -20.16
CA VAL A 1107 3.62 -73.38 -19.54
C VAL A 1107 4.09 -74.36 -20.61
N TYR A 1108 5.39 -74.61 -20.65
CA TYR A 1108 6.05 -75.53 -21.59
C TYR A 1108 6.51 -76.77 -20.82
N TYR A 1109 6.09 -77.98 -21.23
CA TYR A 1109 6.27 -79.20 -20.43
C TYR A 1109 6.46 -80.48 -21.27
N THR A 1110 6.86 -81.58 -20.63
CA THR A 1110 7.13 -82.89 -21.26
C THR A 1110 6.55 -84.04 -20.41
N PHE A 1111 5.80 -84.99 -21.00
CA PHE A 1111 5.33 -86.20 -20.30
C PHE A 1111 5.68 -87.46 -21.08
N ASN A 1112 6.26 -88.46 -20.41
CA ASN A 1112 6.78 -89.70 -21.03
C ASN A 1112 7.55 -89.47 -22.36
N GLY A 1113 8.33 -88.38 -22.44
CA GLY A 1113 9.17 -88.02 -23.59
C GLY A 1113 8.57 -87.05 -24.63
N VAL A 1114 7.27 -86.74 -24.57
CA VAL A 1114 6.61 -85.86 -25.57
C VAL A 1114 6.48 -84.43 -25.05
N GLN A 1115 7.08 -83.46 -25.76
CA GLN A 1115 6.96 -82.02 -25.46
C GLN A 1115 5.58 -81.46 -25.82
N ARG A 1116 5.09 -80.51 -25.01
CA ARG A 1116 3.79 -79.84 -25.13
C ARG A 1116 3.87 -78.39 -24.63
N LYS A 1117 2.94 -77.56 -25.09
CA LYS A 1117 2.66 -76.23 -24.52
C LYS A 1117 1.20 -76.18 -24.07
N ALA A 1118 0.93 -75.54 -22.94
CA ALA A 1118 -0.41 -75.33 -22.42
C ALA A 1118 -0.59 -73.88 -21.96
N SER A 1119 -1.74 -73.28 -22.28
CA SER A 1119 -2.17 -72.04 -21.66
C SER A 1119 -2.93 -72.36 -20.37
N SER A 1120 -2.65 -71.61 -19.30
CA SER A 1120 -3.29 -71.75 -17.99
C SER A 1120 -3.90 -70.41 -17.59
N THR A 1121 -5.21 -70.28 -17.73
CA THR A 1121 -6.00 -69.12 -17.24
C THR A 1121 -6.08 -69.06 -15.71
N SER A 1122 -5.55 -70.07 -15.00
CA SER A 1122 -5.37 -70.12 -13.55
C SER A 1122 -3.90 -70.00 -13.14
N THR A 1123 -3.65 -69.45 -11.95
CA THR A 1123 -2.37 -69.47 -11.21
C THR A 1123 -1.94 -70.86 -10.73
N THR A 1124 -2.65 -71.90 -11.16
CA THR A 1124 -2.28 -73.30 -10.94
C THR A 1124 -2.31 -74.02 -12.27
N PHE A 1125 -1.17 -74.57 -12.69
CA PHE A 1125 -1.11 -75.55 -13.77
C PHE A 1125 -1.40 -76.91 -13.15
N ARG A 1126 -2.62 -77.41 -13.35
CA ARG A 1126 -3.12 -78.63 -12.69
C ARG A 1126 -3.47 -79.69 -13.73
N ARG A 1127 -3.00 -80.92 -13.51
CA ARG A 1127 -3.30 -82.10 -14.33
C ARG A 1127 -3.55 -83.32 -13.44
N LEU A 1128 -4.66 -84.03 -13.67
CA LEU A 1128 -5.03 -85.20 -12.86
C LEU A 1128 -4.09 -86.39 -13.14
N ALA A 1129 -3.54 -87.01 -12.09
CA ALA A 1129 -2.72 -88.21 -12.16
C ALA A 1129 -3.61 -89.45 -12.34
N GLU A 1130 -4.13 -89.61 -13.57
CA GLU A 1130 -5.00 -90.72 -13.96
C GLU A 1130 -4.33 -92.11 -13.89
N LYS A 1131 -2.98 -92.15 -13.93
CA LYS A 1131 -2.13 -93.35 -13.89
C LYS A 1131 -0.73 -92.96 -13.39
N ALA A 1132 0.00 -93.91 -12.81
CA ALA A 1132 1.41 -93.75 -12.49
C ALA A 1132 2.28 -93.57 -13.76
N GLY A 1133 3.31 -92.72 -13.67
CA GLY A 1133 4.20 -92.35 -14.79
C GLY A 1133 5.13 -91.19 -14.43
N LYS A 1134 5.97 -90.72 -15.37
CA LYS A 1134 6.98 -89.65 -15.13
C LYS A 1134 6.72 -88.38 -15.94
N PHE A 1135 6.75 -87.24 -15.23
CA PHE A 1135 6.41 -85.91 -15.75
C PHE A 1135 7.57 -84.91 -15.61
N VAL A 1136 7.69 -83.92 -16.50
CA VAL A 1136 8.75 -82.88 -16.53
C VAL A 1136 8.22 -81.51 -17.02
N ILE A 1137 8.79 -80.38 -16.56
CA ILE A 1137 8.51 -79.00 -17.03
C ILE A 1137 9.77 -78.31 -17.58
N ASN A 1138 9.61 -77.42 -18.57
CA ASN A 1138 10.68 -76.77 -19.33
C ASN A 1138 10.69 -75.21 -19.25
N GLY A 1139 9.60 -74.53 -18.83
CA GLY A 1139 9.59 -73.06 -18.71
C GLY A 1139 8.20 -72.41 -18.58
N ILE A 1140 8.16 -71.11 -18.23
CA ILE A 1140 6.94 -70.33 -17.96
C ILE A 1140 7.02 -68.88 -18.52
N GLN A 1141 5.86 -68.34 -18.88
CA GLN A 1141 5.60 -66.92 -19.14
C GLN A 1141 4.23 -66.54 -18.58
N ASP A 1142 4.02 -65.28 -18.16
CA ASP A 1142 2.76 -64.76 -17.61
C ASP A 1142 2.13 -63.67 -18.51
N SER A 1143 0.99 -63.09 -18.09
CA SER A 1143 0.22 -62.12 -18.89
C SER A 1143 0.46 -60.65 -18.55
N ALA A 1144 0.81 -60.33 -17.30
CA ALA A 1144 0.97 -58.95 -16.84
C ALA A 1144 2.41 -58.45 -16.96
N SER A 1145 3.35 -59.34 -17.29
CA SER A 1145 4.71 -58.99 -17.70
C SER A 1145 5.04 -59.59 -19.07
N SER A 1146 6.01 -59.00 -19.76
CA SER A 1146 6.63 -59.59 -20.95
C SER A 1146 7.77 -60.57 -20.62
N CYS A 1147 7.93 -60.94 -19.35
CA CYS A 1147 9.12 -61.61 -18.84
C CYS A 1147 8.94 -63.14 -18.82
N LYS A 1148 9.78 -63.84 -19.57
CA LYS A 1148 9.86 -65.30 -19.66
C LYS A 1148 10.91 -65.83 -18.69
N ALA A 1149 10.61 -66.95 -18.02
CA ALA A 1149 11.54 -67.66 -17.15
C ALA A 1149 11.72 -69.13 -17.59
N ASP A 1150 12.97 -69.58 -17.66
CA ASP A 1150 13.36 -70.94 -18.04
C ASP A 1150 13.56 -71.80 -16.78
N VAL A 1151 12.95 -72.99 -16.72
CA VAL A 1151 12.78 -73.79 -15.49
C VAL A 1151 12.80 -75.30 -15.77
N SER A 1152 13.23 -76.13 -14.82
CA SER A 1152 13.31 -77.61 -14.93
C SER A 1152 12.82 -78.32 -13.66
N LEU A 1153 11.80 -79.19 -13.75
CA LEU A 1153 11.10 -79.86 -12.62
C LEU A 1153 10.58 -81.26 -13.01
N ALA A 1154 10.36 -82.23 -12.09
CA ALA A 1154 9.86 -83.60 -12.40
C ALA A 1154 9.11 -84.38 -11.25
N ALA A 1155 8.32 -85.46 -11.54
CA ALA A 1155 7.48 -86.23 -10.56
C ALA A 1155 7.04 -87.70 -10.93
N THR A 1156 6.47 -88.49 -9.95
CA THR A 1156 6.09 -89.97 -9.87
C THR A 1156 4.87 -90.26 -8.88
N ILE A 1157 4.26 -91.48 -8.67
CA ILE A 1157 2.85 -91.69 -8.10
C ILE A 1157 2.43 -92.98 -7.16
N HIS A 1158 1.54 -92.92 -6.07
CA HIS A 1158 1.23 -93.92 -4.89
C HIS A 1158 -0.24 -94.13 -4.17
N GLY A 1159 -0.49 -94.53 -2.85
CA GLY A 1159 -1.83 -94.92 -2.14
C GLY A 1159 -2.06 -94.94 -0.51
N LEU A 1160 -3.27 -95.28 0.13
CA LEU A 1160 -4.05 -94.62 1.31
C LEU A 1160 -4.67 -95.36 2.65
N PRO A 1161 -5.09 -94.67 3.82
CA PRO A 1161 -5.57 -95.18 5.22
C PRO A 1161 -6.96 -94.77 5.98
N SER A 1162 -7.18 -94.86 7.37
CA SER A 1162 -8.48 -94.58 8.20
C SER A 1162 -8.47 -94.32 9.81
N ALA A 1163 -9.52 -93.75 10.54
CA ALA A 1163 -9.55 -93.38 12.05
C ALA A 1163 -10.92 -93.03 12.86
N LYS A 1164 -10.94 -92.74 14.22
CA LYS A 1164 -12.12 -92.41 15.17
C LYS A 1164 -11.89 -91.52 16.49
N VAL A 1165 -12.95 -91.09 17.25
CA VAL A 1165 -12.97 -90.17 18.49
C VAL A 1165 -13.88 -90.61 19.66
N ALA A 1166 -13.54 -90.27 20.92
CA ALA A 1166 -14.42 -90.07 22.10
C ALA A 1166 -15.60 -91.04 22.29
N ASN A 1167 -15.46 -92.27 21.78
CA ASN A 1167 -16.54 -93.22 21.49
C ASN A 1167 -17.75 -92.63 20.69
N GLY A 1168 -17.66 -91.39 20.17
CA GLY A 1168 -18.61 -90.74 19.25
C GLY A 1168 -19.60 -89.70 19.81
N ARG A 1169 -19.24 -88.87 20.82
CA ARG A 1169 -20.20 -87.97 21.58
C ARG A 1169 -19.68 -86.50 21.77
N ALA A 1170 -20.31 -85.62 22.60
CA ALA A 1170 -20.15 -84.13 22.53
C ALA A 1170 -20.54 -83.26 23.80
N GLU A 1171 -19.80 -82.17 24.15
CA GLU A 1171 -19.95 -81.25 25.35
C GLU A 1171 -19.49 -79.74 25.12
N GLU A 1172 -19.53 -78.77 26.10
CA GLU A 1172 -19.41 -77.26 25.91
C GLU A 1172 -18.86 -76.40 27.14
N SER A 1173 -18.48 -75.07 27.05
CA SER A 1173 -18.09 -74.09 28.16
C SER A 1173 -17.79 -72.59 27.73
N ASP A 1174 -17.43 -71.64 28.66
CA ASP A 1174 -17.29 -70.13 28.52
C ASP A 1174 -16.08 -69.46 29.29
N ILE A 1175 -15.51 -68.30 28.84
CA ILE A 1175 -14.39 -67.54 29.50
C ILE A 1175 -14.34 -65.98 29.31
N HIS A 1176 -13.54 -65.27 30.14
CA HIS A 1176 -12.96 -63.92 29.84
C HIS A 1176 -11.61 -64.08 29.09
N GLU A 1177 -10.62 -63.19 29.22
CA GLU A 1177 -9.24 -63.47 28.73
C GLU A 1177 -8.55 -64.57 29.62
N GLY A 1178 -9.05 -65.84 29.59
CA GLY A 1178 -8.46 -67.14 30.09
C GLY A 1178 -9.43 -68.27 30.64
N GLY A 1179 -9.16 -69.59 30.43
CA GLY A 1179 -9.86 -70.79 31.06
C GLY A 1179 -9.34 -72.21 30.70
N SER A 1180 -10.09 -73.35 30.86
CA SER A 1180 -9.65 -74.75 30.45
C SER A 1180 -10.63 -75.98 30.49
N ALA A 1181 -10.33 -77.12 29.78
CA ALA A 1181 -11.03 -78.46 29.74
C ALA A 1181 -10.18 -79.67 29.16
N ASP A 1182 -10.73 -80.89 28.83
CA ASP A 1182 -10.02 -82.19 28.45
C ASP A 1182 -10.75 -83.17 27.43
N ILE A 1183 -10.07 -84.04 26.59
CA ILE A 1183 -10.67 -84.99 25.53
C ILE A 1183 -9.82 -86.29 25.11
N GLU A 1184 -10.24 -87.16 24.13
CA GLU A 1184 -9.69 -88.56 23.76
C GLU A 1184 -9.95 -89.16 22.29
N PHE A 1185 -9.02 -89.95 21.64
CA PHE A 1185 -8.99 -90.34 20.15
C PHE A 1185 -8.37 -91.75 19.69
N THR A 1186 -8.51 -92.29 18.41
CA THR A 1186 -7.98 -93.63 17.85
C THR A 1186 -7.81 -93.85 16.25
N PHE A 1187 -6.96 -94.80 15.68
CA PHE A 1187 -6.39 -94.78 14.24
C PHE A 1187 -6.10 -96.14 13.41
N GLY A 1188 -5.63 -96.12 12.10
CA GLY A 1188 -5.05 -97.27 11.29
C GLY A 1188 -4.73 -97.12 9.73
N GLY A 1189 -3.77 -97.88 9.13
CA GLY A 1189 -3.19 -97.74 7.74
C GLY A 1189 -1.83 -98.48 7.48
N GLU A 1190 -0.97 -98.12 6.50
CA GLU A 1190 0.45 -98.58 6.44
C GLU A 1190 1.34 -97.68 7.34
N GLY A 1191 1.58 -98.12 8.59
CA GLY A 1191 2.03 -97.24 9.68
C GLY A 1191 3.42 -96.56 9.53
N PRO A 1192 3.71 -95.54 10.36
CA PRO A 1192 2.97 -95.11 11.56
C PRO A 1192 1.78 -94.18 11.27
N TRP A 1193 1.04 -93.75 12.31
CA TRP A 1193 -0.18 -92.95 12.16
C TRP A 1193 -0.15 -91.57 12.80
N GLU A 1194 -0.76 -90.64 12.06
CA GLU A 1194 -0.94 -89.24 12.40
C GLU A 1194 -2.42 -88.90 12.20
N PHE A 1195 -3.04 -88.18 13.13
CA PHE A 1195 -4.48 -87.89 13.11
C PHE A 1195 -4.76 -86.51 13.73
N VAL A 1196 -5.90 -85.90 13.41
CA VAL A 1196 -6.12 -84.47 13.74
C VAL A 1196 -7.53 -84.16 14.21
N TRP A 1197 -7.63 -83.42 15.33
CA TRP A 1197 -8.89 -82.89 15.88
C TRP A 1197 -8.97 -81.35 15.82
N ALA A 1198 -10.20 -80.81 15.84
CA ALA A 1198 -10.49 -79.41 15.57
C ALA A 1198 -11.64 -78.80 16.41
N ARG A 1199 -11.34 -77.71 17.12
CA ARG A 1199 -12.13 -76.74 17.91
C ARG A 1199 -12.88 -75.70 17.02
N SER A 1200 -14.14 -75.24 17.25
CA SER A 1200 -15.02 -74.34 16.41
C SER A 1200 -16.01 -73.33 17.14
N SER A 1201 -16.61 -72.29 16.56
CA SER A 1201 -17.12 -71.07 17.29
C SER A 1201 -18.56 -71.03 17.87
N LEU A 1202 -18.80 -70.14 18.86
CA LEU A 1202 -20.14 -69.85 19.46
C LEU A 1202 -21.00 -69.15 18.42
N GLU A 1203 -21.96 -69.87 17.83
CA GLU A 1203 -23.00 -69.29 16.98
C GLU A 1203 -24.37 -69.91 17.30
N LYS A 1204 -25.37 -69.04 17.51
CA LYS A 1204 -26.71 -69.45 17.92
C LYS A 1204 -27.56 -69.82 16.71
N GLY A 1205 -27.75 -71.12 16.48
CA GLY A 1205 -28.65 -71.67 15.47
C GLY A 1205 -28.16 -73.01 14.92
N ALA A 1206 -28.94 -73.64 14.05
CA ALA A 1206 -28.60 -74.93 13.42
C ALA A 1206 -27.57 -74.79 12.27
N LYS A 1207 -26.45 -74.11 12.55
CA LYS A 1207 -25.28 -73.98 11.66
C LYS A 1207 -24.07 -74.60 12.36
N GLN A 1208 -23.13 -75.19 11.61
CA GLN A 1208 -21.85 -75.59 12.20
C GLN A 1208 -21.10 -74.32 12.65
N GLY A 1209 -20.64 -74.28 13.89
CA GLY A 1209 -19.72 -73.24 14.38
C GLY A 1209 -18.43 -73.24 13.56
N LYS A 1210 -17.77 -72.09 13.44
CA LYS A 1210 -16.57 -71.92 12.60
C LYS A 1210 -15.30 -72.36 13.33
N VAL A 1211 -14.51 -73.24 12.73
CA VAL A 1211 -13.27 -73.81 13.31
C VAL A 1211 -12.25 -72.72 13.78
N LEU A 1212 -11.58 -72.94 14.93
CA LEU A 1212 -10.90 -71.96 15.80
C LEU A 1212 -9.56 -72.41 16.42
N GLU A 1213 -9.38 -73.67 16.81
CA GLU A 1213 -8.09 -74.27 17.24
C GLU A 1213 -8.07 -75.69 16.68
N ILE A 1214 -6.94 -76.19 16.23
CA ILE A 1214 -6.86 -77.51 15.60
C ILE A 1214 -5.49 -78.07 15.96
N LYS A 1215 -5.42 -79.29 16.51
CA LYS A 1215 -4.14 -79.96 16.76
C LYS A 1215 -4.11 -81.36 16.18
N SER A 1216 -2.95 -81.67 15.64
CA SER A 1216 -2.55 -82.99 15.15
C SER A 1216 -1.75 -83.71 16.22
N GLU A 1217 -1.97 -85.00 16.31
CA GLU A 1217 -1.40 -85.90 17.30
C GLU A 1217 -0.93 -87.19 16.60
N TYR A 1218 0.12 -87.79 17.14
CA TYR A 1218 0.84 -88.91 16.53
C TYR A 1218 0.76 -90.14 17.44
N SER A 1219 0.61 -91.32 16.85
CA SER A 1219 0.60 -92.57 17.60
C SER A 1219 1.26 -93.69 16.79
N GLU A 1220 2.28 -94.30 17.40
CA GLU A 1220 2.85 -95.59 16.98
C GLU A 1220 1.94 -96.75 17.44
N GLU A 1221 1.09 -96.47 18.43
CA GLU A 1221 0.01 -97.30 18.92
C GLU A 1221 -1.32 -96.86 18.26
N ARG A 1222 -2.46 -96.92 18.99
CA ARG A 1222 -3.80 -96.79 18.40
C ARG A 1222 -4.77 -95.87 19.17
N SER A 1223 -4.32 -95.05 20.14
CA SER A 1223 -5.15 -94.12 20.97
C SER A 1223 -4.43 -92.86 21.56
N PHE A 1224 -5.15 -91.84 22.10
CA PHE A 1224 -4.61 -90.54 22.65
C PHE A 1224 -5.56 -89.67 23.57
N ARG A 1225 -5.08 -88.62 24.31
CA ARG A 1225 -5.85 -87.64 25.20
C ARG A 1225 -5.31 -86.16 25.33
N LEU A 1226 -6.14 -85.16 25.73
CA LEU A 1226 -5.92 -83.68 25.57
C LEU A 1226 -6.30 -82.71 26.76
N LYS A 1227 -5.81 -81.44 26.77
CA LYS A 1227 -6.38 -80.22 27.47
C LYS A 1227 -6.63 -78.96 26.59
N ALA A 1228 -7.54 -78.06 27.02
CA ALA A 1228 -8.08 -76.85 26.35
C ALA A 1228 -7.87 -75.52 27.14
N SER A 1229 -8.03 -74.32 26.53
CA SER A 1229 -8.05 -73.01 27.24
C SER A 1229 -8.70 -71.78 26.55
N GLU A 1230 -9.32 -71.94 25.38
CA GLU A 1230 -9.90 -70.83 24.59
C GLU A 1230 -11.12 -71.34 23.77
N GLU A 1231 -11.42 -70.73 22.61
CA GLU A 1231 -12.76 -70.45 22.09
C GLU A 1231 -13.54 -71.49 21.24
N GLY A 1232 -13.41 -72.84 21.27
CA GLY A 1232 -14.34 -73.66 20.42
C GLY A 1232 -14.67 -75.20 20.55
N ILE A 1233 -15.50 -75.65 19.61
CA ILE A 1233 -16.07 -76.95 19.25
C ILE A 1233 -15.15 -78.05 18.68
N TYR A 1234 -14.75 -79.05 19.49
CA TYR A 1234 -13.63 -80.00 19.26
C TYR A 1234 -13.95 -81.39 18.59
N GLU A 1235 -13.53 -81.71 17.35
CA GLU A 1235 -13.84 -82.96 16.58
C GLU A 1235 -12.65 -83.61 15.81
N VAL A 1236 -12.43 -84.94 15.73
CA VAL A 1236 -11.40 -85.57 14.80
C VAL A 1236 -11.94 -85.75 13.39
N ILE A 1237 -11.06 -85.53 12.41
CA ILE A 1237 -11.43 -85.23 11.01
C ILE A 1237 -10.55 -85.96 9.98
N SER A 1238 -9.28 -86.26 10.27
CA SER A 1238 -8.33 -86.86 9.31
C SER A 1238 -7.35 -87.85 9.94
N VAL A 1239 -6.77 -88.70 9.09
CA VAL A 1239 -5.71 -89.66 9.40
C VAL A 1239 -4.78 -89.90 8.22
N LYS A 1240 -3.51 -90.17 8.51
CA LYS A 1240 -2.44 -90.36 7.55
C LYS A 1240 -1.59 -91.58 7.89
N ASP A 1241 -0.98 -92.16 6.86
CA ASP A 1241 -0.03 -93.27 6.97
C ASP A 1241 1.30 -92.91 6.28
N ARG A 1242 2.15 -93.89 6.04
CA ARG A 1242 3.50 -93.69 5.50
C ARG A 1242 3.57 -92.92 4.18
N TYR A 1243 2.56 -93.02 3.31
CA TYR A 1243 2.61 -92.45 1.96
C TYR A 1243 1.41 -91.59 1.56
N CYS A 1244 0.20 -91.86 2.06
CA CYS A 1244 -0.99 -91.06 1.75
C CYS A 1244 -1.94 -90.93 2.96
N SER A 1245 -3.08 -90.25 2.78
CA SER A 1245 -3.99 -89.89 3.88
C SER A 1245 -5.46 -89.85 3.47
N VAL A 1246 -6.35 -90.04 4.44
CA VAL A 1246 -7.81 -89.99 4.26
C VAL A 1246 -8.43 -89.02 5.27
N LYS A 1247 -9.42 -88.27 4.82
CA LYS A 1247 -10.10 -87.19 5.56
C LYS A 1247 -11.60 -87.33 5.37
N ARG A 1248 -12.39 -87.06 6.41
CA ARG A 1248 -13.85 -87.07 6.32
C ARG A 1248 -14.32 -85.88 5.48
N GLU A 1249 -15.06 -86.11 4.40
CA GLU A 1249 -15.72 -85.03 3.67
C GLU A 1249 -16.69 -84.27 4.59
N GLY A 1250 -16.68 -82.93 4.50
CA GLY A 1250 -17.57 -82.04 5.27
C GLY A 1250 -16.95 -81.40 6.53
N VAL A 1251 -15.68 -81.66 6.87
CA VAL A 1251 -15.00 -80.93 7.96
C VAL A 1251 -13.54 -80.66 7.60
N GLU A 1252 -13.10 -79.41 7.73
CA GLU A 1252 -11.73 -79.00 7.37
C GLU A 1252 -10.83 -78.74 8.58
N VAL A 1253 -9.99 -79.72 8.88
CA VAL A 1253 -8.76 -79.53 9.65
C VAL A 1253 -7.82 -78.54 8.95
N SER A 1254 -7.34 -77.58 9.73
CA SER A 1254 -6.30 -76.59 9.42
C SER A 1254 -5.42 -76.29 10.66
N GLY A 1255 -4.61 -77.27 11.09
CA GLY A 1255 -3.66 -77.07 12.19
C GLY A 1255 -2.89 -78.32 12.58
N GLU A 1256 -1.61 -78.35 12.19
CA GLU A 1256 -0.59 -79.19 12.83
C GLU A 1256 0.48 -78.26 13.41
N ALA A 1257 0.65 -78.31 14.73
CA ALA A 1257 1.60 -77.48 15.46
C ALA A 1257 2.40 -78.34 16.46
N GLY A 1258 3.51 -78.91 15.99
CA GLY A 1258 4.63 -79.35 16.83
C GLY A 1258 4.43 -80.64 17.64
N GLY A 1259 4.79 -81.78 17.03
CA GLY A 1259 5.07 -83.01 17.77
C GLY A 1259 6.16 -82.80 18.84
N ARG A 1260 6.01 -83.43 20.02
CA ARG A 1260 6.69 -82.99 21.25
C ARG A 1260 7.66 -84.02 21.84
N LYS A 1261 8.95 -83.86 21.51
CA LYS A 1261 10.16 -84.35 22.22
C LYS A 1261 10.34 -85.87 22.45
N ARG A 1262 11.56 -86.34 22.17
CA ARG A 1262 12.29 -87.31 23.02
C ARG A 1262 13.73 -86.84 23.24
N LEU A 1263 14.26 -87.08 24.43
CA LEU A 1263 15.70 -87.17 24.74
C LEU A 1263 16.10 -88.66 24.49
N THR A 1264 17.36 -89.07 24.32
CA THR A 1264 18.60 -88.73 25.05
C THR A 1264 19.87 -88.97 24.22
N ASN A 1265 21.01 -88.50 24.74
CA ASN A 1265 22.40 -88.62 24.25
C ASN A 1265 22.75 -87.71 23.08
#